data_AF-A0A093YK20-F1
#
_entry.id   AF-A0A093YK20-F1
#
_cell.length_a   1.000
_cell.length_b   1.000
_cell.length_c   1.000
_cell.angle_alpha   90.00
_cell.angle_beta   90.00
_cell.angle_gamma   90.00
#
_symmetry.space_group_name_H-M   'P 1'
#
loop_
_entity.id
_entity.type
_entity.pdbx_description
1 polymer ?
#
loop_
_entity_poly.entity_id
_entity_poly.type
_entity_poly.pdbx_seq_one_letter_code
_entity_poly.pdbx_strand_id
1 'polypeptide(L)'
;MADANANPEELHSTKAGTNQQGWFSKRKRWIITGVIASLVVVGLAVGLGVGLTNRHSSSTAGSSEPRSDSSPGSTSMPGNSSEASLWQPEVGVKWQIVLQAPINETEIDVPVYDIDLFDSTASIIAWAQGQGRKVICYFSAGSYEDWRPDATSFKPEDYGNGLDGWEGEYWLNTSSVNARNIMLARLDQAAKKGCDGVDPDNIDGYENDSGLDLTTDTAVDFVTFLADSTHARNMSFGLKNGAKILSQVIDLIQWNVVEECLQYNECDNYAPVIDAGKPVFLIEYPTTEEKPSYVSDKKKQEICGSTGIPLGFSTVLKNMNLDEWIIQCPALDRIFKTRSGLFVSSDEMSSLETIVPGYNFFTTTDEVELAYQSHGDRKKKPLILLHGFTGSSAVWDRNISALREKFWVIVPDLRGHGRSGRRSDGQDATVARLGKDLKELVDWLGLSPGLSSGKGSASQNAVQPSCIAGSLGCAITWSFVEQFRKSIFDKLIWVDQAPLQNYAQDGTWGAEYGNRSLNSPESLKNMLDTLSTNPDDVYKGTVNGCLAYTWDPVWGKQQFDSEAAYLKAQEDDTNFFLKIAQQGDPTWFGQLMSDHTAIDWRGSIKKNFGRASDSSTDILVVASERSGCFPAAGPLWIVDAILESNGKADNASDPYVQGVVVDFGGHWCYWEDAEKFNGLALKFLASQPTDK
;
A
#
# COMPACT_ATOMS: atom_id res chain seq x y z
N MET A 1 34.68 4.79 -52.65
CA MET A 1 35.13 3.44 -53.05
C MET A 1 34.37 2.50 -52.14
N ALA A 2 33.23 1.99 -52.60
CA ALA A 2 33.12 0.73 -53.33
C ALA A 2 33.22 -0.44 -52.33
N ASP A 3 32.09 -1.03 -51.92
CA ASP A 3 31.47 -2.23 -52.53
C ASP A 3 32.01 -3.51 -51.86
N ALA A 4 31.29 -4.62 -51.68
CA ALA A 4 29.85 -4.91 -51.67
C ALA A 4 29.62 -6.31 -51.06
N ASN A 5 28.36 -6.62 -50.69
CA ASN A 5 27.68 -7.93 -50.69
C ASN A 5 28.44 -9.25 -50.40
N ALA A 6 27.93 -10.00 -49.41
CA ALA A 6 27.75 -11.46 -49.53
C ALA A 6 26.55 -11.96 -48.71
N ASN A 7 25.66 -12.70 -49.38
CA ASN A 7 24.53 -13.53 -48.93
C ASN A 7 24.31 -14.56 -50.09
N PRO A 8 23.59 -15.70 -49.99
CA PRO A 8 22.80 -16.26 -48.88
C PRO A 8 22.97 -17.81 -48.69
N GLU A 9 21.99 -18.46 -48.01
CA GLU A 9 21.58 -19.89 -48.12
C GLU A 9 22.56 -20.98 -47.57
N GLU A 10 22.13 -22.16 -47.07
CA GLU A 10 20.80 -22.77 -46.93
C GLU A 10 20.68 -23.75 -45.72
N LEU A 11 19.49 -24.37 -45.57
CA LEU A 11 19.01 -25.25 -44.50
C LEU A 11 19.87 -26.48 -44.16
N HIS A 12 19.80 -26.89 -42.88
CA HIS A 12 19.50 -28.29 -42.55
C HIS A 12 18.66 -28.42 -41.28
N SER A 13 17.51 -29.10 -41.35
CA SER A 13 16.66 -29.40 -40.19
C SER A 13 17.04 -30.73 -39.54
N THR A 14 17.17 -30.78 -38.22
CA THR A 14 17.09 -32.04 -37.46
C THR A 14 16.27 -31.87 -36.18
N LYS A 15 15.06 -32.44 -36.24
CA LYS A 15 14.18 -32.92 -35.15
C LYS A 15 14.53 -32.53 -33.71
N ALA A 16 13.59 -31.85 -33.06
CA ALA A 16 13.55 -31.75 -31.60
C ALA A 16 13.47 -33.15 -30.95
N GLY A 17 14.37 -33.39 -30.00
CA GLY A 17 14.24 -34.44 -29.00
C GLY A 17 13.90 -33.79 -27.66
N THR A 18 12.82 -34.24 -27.04
CA THR A 18 12.40 -33.83 -25.69
C THR A 18 13.46 -34.24 -24.66
N ASN A 19 13.92 -33.29 -23.84
CA ASN A 19 14.60 -33.58 -22.59
C ASN A 19 14.12 -32.57 -21.53
N GLN A 20 13.28 -33.04 -20.61
CA GLN A 20 13.09 -32.39 -19.32
C GLN A 20 14.38 -32.58 -18.51
N GLN A 21 14.97 -31.49 -18.02
CA GLN A 21 15.94 -31.53 -16.93
C GLN A 21 15.96 -30.18 -16.23
N GLY A 22 15.79 -30.19 -14.90
CA GLY A 22 15.60 -28.99 -14.09
C GLY A 22 16.76 -28.00 -14.19
N TRP A 23 16.41 -26.71 -14.22
CA TRP A 23 17.36 -25.62 -14.48
C TRP A 23 17.61 -24.69 -13.28
N PHE A 24 17.41 -25.17 -12.05
CA PHE A 24 18.00 -24.52 -10.87
C PHE A 24 19.48 -24.90 -10.69
N SER A 25 20.26 -24.71 -11.76
CA SER A 25 21.73 -24.69 -11.66
C SER A 25 22.35 -23.65 -12.60
N LYS A 26 22.59 -22.45 -12.05
CA LYS A 26 23.79 -21.58 -12.21
C LYS A 26 23.46 -20.10 -11.96
N ARG A 27 23.69 -19.64 -10.73
CA ARG A 27 24.61 -18.53 -10.40
C ARG A 27 24.96 -18.56 -8.92
N LYS A 28 26.15 -18.07 -8.57
CA LYS A 28 26.75 -18.16 -7.23
C LYS A 28 27.08 -16.75 -6.71
N ARG A 29 26.74 -16.48 -5.45
CA ARG A 29 27.29 -15.46 -4.53
C ARG A 29 27.03 -14.00 -4.99
N TRP A 30 26.72 -13.06 -4.11
CA TRP A 30 27.06 -12.91 -2.68
C TRP A 30 25.78 -12.64 -1.84
N ILE A 31 25.76 -12.87 -0.52
CA ILE A 31 26.14 -11.89 0.53
C ILE A 31 26.59 -12.63 1.80
N ILE A 32 27.73 -12.21 2.39
CA ILE A 32 28.01 -12.34 3.83
C ILE A 32 28.80 -11.09 4.26
N THR A 33 28.18 -10.22 5.07
CA THR A 33 28.76 -9.62 6.29
C THR A 33 27.73 -8.69 6.95
N GLY A 34 27.38 -8.95 8.22
CA GLY A 34 26.37 -8.16 8.97
C GLY A 34 26.49 -8.16 10.51
N VAL A 35 27.42 -8.95 11.06
CA VAL A 35 27.93 -8.89 12.45
C VAL A 35 26.95 -9.27 13.59
N ILE A 36 27.10 -10.51 14.07
CA ILE A 36 26.91 -10.83 15.49
C ILE A 36 28.09 -10.26 16.27
N ALA A 37 27.86 -9.16 16.99
CA ALA A 37 28.61 -8.70 18.17
C ALA A 37 27.78 -7.57 18.81
N SER A 38 27.29 -7.66 20.04
CA SER A 38 28.13 -7.84 21.23
C SER A 38 27.34 -8.35 22.43
N LEU A 39 27.86 -9.39 23.09
CA LEU A 39 27.62 -9.63 24.52
C LEU A 39 28.94 -9.38 25.26
N VAL A 40 28.92 -8.60 26.35
CA VAL A 40 29.60 -8.84 27.65
C VAL A 40 29.65 -7.55 28.51
N VAL A 41 28.79 -7.55 29.54
CA VAL A 41 28.99 -7.15 30.96
C VAL A 41 29.63 -5.80 31.34
N VAL A 42 28.77 -4.91 31.86
CA VAL A 42 28.88 -4.15 33.15
C VAL A 42 27.43 -3.93 33.66
N GLY A 43 27.06 -3.88 34.95
CA GLY A 43 27.74 -4.19 36.21
C GLY A 43 26.97 -3.63 37.43
N LEU A 44 26.39 -4.51 38.26
CA LEU A 44 25.65 -4.30 39.54
C LEU A 44 25.66 -2.91 40.22
N ALA A 45 24.47 -2.44 40.61
CA ALA A 45 24.25 -1.61 41.80
C ALA A 45 22.98 -2.05 42.56
N VAL A 46 23.10 -2.31 43.86
CA VAL A 46 22.01 -2.68 44.78
C VAL A 46 21.66 -1.48 45.65
N GLY A 47 20.37 -1.20 45.89
CA GLY A 47 19.92 -0.10 46.78
C GLY A 47 18.49 -0.29 47.29
N LEU A 48 18.35 -0.67 48.56
CA LEU A 48 17.08 -1.02 49.25
C LEU A 48 16.37 0.18 49.90
N GLY A 49 15.05 0.01 50.13
CA GLY A 49 14.23 0.79 51.08
C GLY A 49 12.75 0.79 50.69
N VAL A 50 11.87 -0.15 51.08
CA VAL A 50 11.47 -0.66 52.41
C VAL A 50 10.72 0.37 53.28
N GLY A 51 9.44 0.10 53.56
CA GLY A 51 8.55 0.88 54.44
C GLY A 51 7.06 0.63 54.11
N LEU A 52 6.45 -0.51 54.49
CA LEU A 52 5.67 -0.71 55.75
C LEU A 52 4.37 0.15 55.79
N THR A 53 3.15 -0.33 56.13
CA THR A 53 2.74 -1.59 56.78
C THR A 53 1.22 -1.86 56.73
N ASN A 54 0.85 -3.14 56.88
CA ASN A 54 -0.31 -3.70 57.61
C ASN A 54 -1.77 -3.33 57.26
N ARG A 55 -2.56 -4.39 56.98
CA ARG A 55 -3.48 -4.91 58.00
C ARG A 55 -3.74 -6.42 57.89
N HIS A 56 -3.60 -7.12 59.01
CA HIS A 56 -4.02 -8.51 59.22
C HIS A 56 -5.56 -8.64 59.27
N SER A 57 -6.10 -9.78 58.85
CA SER A 57 -6.48 -10.85 59.81
C SER A 57 -6.90 -12.14 59.10
N SER A 58 -6.72 -13.26 59.78
CA SER A 58 -6.98 -14.62 59.29
C SER A 58 -7.83 -15.39 60.30
N SER A 59 -8.76 -16.21 59.79
CA SER A 59 -9.27 -17.47 60.39
C SER A 59 -10.60 -17.88 59.74
N THR A 60 -11.13 -19.11 59.84
CA THR A 60 -10.56 -20.49 59.83
C THR A 60 -11.78 -21.43 59.63
N ALA A 61 -11.67 -22.45 58.78
CA ALA A 61 -12.48 -23.69 58.68
C ALA A 61 -14.02 -23.69 58.92
N GLY A 62 -14.76 -24.30 57.99
CA GLY A 62 -16.15 -24.74 58.21
C GLY A 62 -16.65 -25.64 57.08
N SER A 63 -16.86 -26.93 57.36
CA SER A 63 -17.29 -27.95 56.40
C SER A 63 -18.82 -28.08 56.31
N SER A 64 -19.35 -28.35 55.10
CA SER A 64 -20.58 -29.14 54.89
C SER A 64 -20.88 -29.35 53.40
N GLU A 65 -21.11 -30.61 53.00
CA GLU A 65 -22.02 -30.93 51.88
C GLU A 65 -23.46 -30.95 52.42
N PRO A 66 -24.50 -30.78 51.57
CA PRO A 66 -25.11 -31.98 50.97
C PRO A 66 -25.68 -31.84 49.54
N ARG A 67 -25.54 -32.95 48.80
CA ARG A 67 -26.38 -33.56 47.73
C ARG A 67 -27.60 -32.83 47.11
N SER A 68 -27.61 -32.91 45.77
CA SER A 68 -28.66 -33.40 44.83
C SER A 68 -29.97 -32.64 44.55
N ASP A 69 -30.25 -32.58 43.22
CA ASP A 69 -31.53 -32.64 42.51
C ASP A 69 -32.62 -31.55 42.74
N SER A 70 -32.86 -30.73 41.71
CA SER A 70 -33.96 -30.98 40.73
C SER A 70 -34.19 -29.79 39.76
N SER A 71 -34.44 -30.09 38.48
CA SER A 71 -35.02 -29.14 37.51
C SER A 71 -36.56 -29.14 37.60
N PRO A 72 -37.30 -28.15 37.06
CA PRO A 72 -37.76 -28.28 35.66
C PRO A 72 -38.06 -26.97 34.87
N GLY A 73 -38.33 -27.07 33.56
CA GLY A 73 -38.99 -26.04 32.73
C GLY A 73 -38.04 -25.25 31.81
N SER A 74 -37.69 -25.67 30.60
CA SER A 74 -38.49 -26.12 29.44
C SER A 74 -39.40 -25.05 28.82
N THR A 75 -38.84 -24.22 27.95
CA THR A 75 -39.54 -23.69 26.76
C THR A 75 -38.70 -24.00 25.52
N SER A 76 -39.18 -24.93 24.70
CA SER A 76 -38.57 -25.37 23.45
C SER A 76 -38.78 -24.36 22.32
N MET A 77 -37.72 -24.05 21.58
CA MET A 77 -37.80 -23.57 20.20
C MET A 77 -37.00 -24.53 19.29
N PRO A 78 -37.32 -24.62 17.99
CA PRO A 78 -36.93 -25.77 17.18
C PRO A 78 -35.42 -25.80 16.91
N GLY A 79 -34.79 -26.93 17.16
CA GLY A 79 -33.42 -27.17 16.70
C GLY A 79 -33.41 -27.31 15.19
N ASN A 80 -32.72 -26.40 14.51
CA ASN A 80 -32.24 -26.63 13.16
C ASN A 80 -30.76 -26.97 13.28
N SER A 81 -30.43 -28.26 13.41
CA SER A 81 -29.06 -28.75 13.33
C SER A 81 -28.61 -28.67 11.87
N SER A 82 -28.22 -27.47 11.43
CA SER A 82 -27.28 -27.38 10.31
C SER A 82 -25.98 -28.02 10.79
N GLU A 83 -25.60 -29.14 10.20
CA GLU A 83 -24.18 -29.48 10.11
C GLU A 83 -23.49 -28.24 9.53
N ALA A 84 -22.44 -27.76 10.20
CA ALA A 84 -21.71 -26.61 9.71
C ALA A 84 -21.00 -27.03 8.42
N SER A 85 -21.56 -26.65 7.28
CA SER A 85 -20.91 -26.85 5.98
C SER A 85 -19.61 -26.07 5.99
N LEU A 86 -18.49 -26.75 5.68
CA LEU A 86 -17.20 -26.13 5.46
C LEU A 86 -17.32 -24.97 4.46
N TRP A 87 -16.50 -23.94 4.62
CA TRP A 87 -16.54 -22.79 3.73
C TRP A 87 -15.96 -23.15 2.36
N GLN A 88 -16.84 -23.26 1.37
CA GLN A 88 -16.48 -23.39 -0.03
C GLN A 88 -16.48 -21.99 -0.68
N PRO A 89 -15.32 -21.40 -1.01
CA PRO A 89 -15.27 -20.20 -1.83
C PRO A 89 -15.75 -20.47 -3.26
N GLU A 90 -16.27 -19.42 -3.93
CA GLU A 90 -16.71 -19.49 -5.32
C GLU A 90 -15.53 -19.42 -6.31
N VAL A 91 -15.69 -20.03 -7.48
CA VAL A 91 -14.74 -19.91 -8.61
C VAL A 91 -14.56 -18.43 -8.99
N GLY A 92 -13.32 -17.99 -9.22
CA GLY A 92 -13.00 -16.61 -9.58
C GLY A 92 -13.11 -15.60 -8.44
N VAL A 93 -13.32 -16.03 -7.18
CA VAL A 93 -13.38 -15.12 -6.04
C VAL A 93 -12.06 -14.36 -5.89
N LYS A 94 -12.15 -13.03 -5.73
CA LYS A 94 -10.98 -12.16 -5.54
C LYS A 94 -10.28 -12.47 -4.21
N TRP A 95 -8.95 -12.38 -4.22
CA TRP A 95 -8.13 -12.65 -3.05
C TRP A 95 -6.86 -11.78 -3.00
N GLN A 96 -6.15 -11.89 -1.88
CA GLN A 96 -4.83 -11.33 -1.59
C GLN A 96 -4.07 -12.35 -0.74
N ILE A 97 -2.74 -12.39 -0.88
CA ILE A 97 -1.83 -13.15 -0.03
C ILE A 97 -0.73 -12.22 0.50
N VAL A 98 -0.47 -12.23 1.81
CA VAL A 98 0.59 -11.44 2.45
C VAL A 98 1.27 -12.30 3.53
N LEU A 99 2.50 -12.73 3.27
CA LEU A 99 3.28 -13.59 4.17
C LEU A 99 4.46 -12.87 4.81
N GLN A 100 4.92 -11.73 4.27
CA GLN A 100 6.08 -11.02 4.80
C GLN A 100 5.84 -10.32 6.15
N ALA A 101 4.58 -9.97 6.44
CA ALA A 101 4.18 -9.19 7.60
C ALA A 101 2.68 -9.39 7.90
N PRO A 102 2.20 -9.09 9.12
CA PRO A 102 0.78 -9.05 9.42
C PRO A 102 0.06 -7.99 8.58
N ILE A 103 -1.10 -8.32 8.02
CA ILE A 103 -1.88 -7.38 7.21
C ILE A 103 -2.27 -6.12 7.99
N ASN A 104 -2.27 -4.98 7.29
CA ASN A 104 -2.58 -3.68 7.86
C ASN A 104 -4.09 -3.34 7.73
N GLU A 105 -4.65 -2.60 8.68
CA GLU A 105 -6.09 -2.24 8.70
C GLU A 105 -6.51 -1.23 7.59
N THR A 106 -5.58 -0.92 6.69
CA THR A 106 -5.73 -0.06 5.51
C THR A 106 -5.86 -0.83 4.20
N GLU A 107 -5.82 -2.17 4.22
CA GLU A 107 -5.64 -2.98 3.02
C GLU A 107 -6.88 -3.26 2.14
N ILE A 108 -6.53 -3.61 0.89
CA ILE A 108 -7.32 -3.77 -0.34
C ILE A 108 -8.63 -4.54 -0.11
N ASP A 109 -9.70 -4.10 -0.78
CA ASP A 109 -11.01 -4.69 -0.60
C ASP A 109 -11.19 -5.98 -1.39
N VAL A 110 -10.75 -7.08 -0.78
CA VAL A 110 -10.94 -8.46 -1.26
C VAL A 110 -11.71 -9.29 -0.24
N PRO A 111 -12.59 -10.22 -0.68
CA PRO A 111 -13.35 -11.08 0.21
C PRO A 111 -12.51 -12.21 0.84
N VAL A 112 -11.34 -12.55 0.28
CA VAL A 112 -10.45 -13.60 0.79
C VAL A 112 -9.04 -13.05 1.02
N TYR A 113 -8.49 -13.33 2.20
CA TYR A 113 -7.12 -13.05 2.58
C TYR A 113 -6.40 -14.34 2.94
N ASP A 114 -5.16 -14.47 2.50
CA ASP A 114 -4.22 -15.52 2.94
C ASP A 114 -3.03 -14.88 3.65
N ILE A 115 -2.76 -15.28 4.90
CA ILE A 115 -1.82 -14.62 5.80
C ILE A 115 -1.03 -15.62 6.64
N ASP A 116 0.20 -15.26 7.02
CA ASP A 116 1.05 -16.14 7.83
C ASP A 116 0.42 -16.47 9.21
N LEU A 117 0.32 -17.77 9.52
CA LEU A 117 -0.28 -18.30 10.74
C LEU A 117 0.45 -17.87 12.02
N PHE A 118 1.76 -17.66 12.00
CA PHE A 118 2.53 -17.35 13.19
C PHE A 118 2.53 -15.86 13.48
N ASP A 119 2.82 -15.04 12.47
CA ASP A 119 3.00 -13.60 12.61
C ASP A 119 1.65 -12.86 12.74
N SER A 120 0.57 -13.41 12.18
CA SER A 120 -0.78 -12.84 12.30
C SER A 120 -1.42 -13.07 13.68
N THR A 121 -2.14 -12.07 14.19
CA THR A 121 -2.83 -12.16 15.49
C THR A 121 -4.30 -12.62 15.36
N ALA A 122 -4.88 -13.20 16.41
CA ALA A 122 -6.33 -13.49 16.44
C ALA A 122 -7.18 -12.21 16.28
N SER A 123 -6.65 -11.06 16.73
CA SER A 123 -7.29 -9.75 16.56
C SER A 123 -7.38 -9.30 15.10
N ILE A 124 -6.33 -9.49 14.28
CA ILE A 124 -6.37 -9.07 12.87
C ILE A 124 -7.27 -9.99 12.03
N ILE A 125 -7.31 -11.29 12.37
CA ILE A 125 -8.25 -12.26 11.77
C ILE A 125 -9.70 -11.85 12.08
N ALA A 126 -10.01 -11.61 13.36
CA ALA A 126 -11.34 -11.18 13.79
C ALA A 126 -11.75 -9.81 13.22
N TRP A 127 -10.80 -8.89 13.04
CA TRP A 127 -11.01 -7.61 12.35
C TRP A 127 -11.44 -7.83 10.88
N ALA A 128 -10.71 -8.65 10.14
CA ALA A 128 -10.99 -8.92 8.72
C ALA A 128 -12.37 -9.62 8.56
N GLN A 129 -12.66 -10.61 9.40
CA GLN A 129 -13.96 -11.28 9.46
C GLN A 129 -15.09 -10.32 9.85
N GLY A 130 -14.81 -9.33 10.71
CA GLY A 130 -15.73 -8.23 11.05
C GLY A 130 -16.09 -7.34 9.85
N GLN A 131 -15.24 -7.28 8.82
CA GLN A 131 -15.53 -6.63 7.53
C GLN A 131 -16.22 -7.59 6.52
N GLY A 132 -16.63 -8.79 6.95
CA GLY A 132 -17.25 -9.79 6.08
C GLY A 132 -16.26 -10.61 5.24
N ARG A 133 -14.95 -10.47 5.48
CA ARG A 133 -13.89 -11.20 4.76
C ARG A 133 -13.75 -12.63 5.29
N LYS A 134 -13.01 -13.46 4.56
CA LYS A 134 -12.59 -14.82 4.93
C LYS A 134 -11.07 -14.85 5.02
N VAL A 135 -10.54 -15.54 6.02
CA VAL A 135 -9.10 -15.58 6.30
C VAL A 135 -8.58 -17.02 6.25
N ILE A 136 -7.70 -17.26 5.30
CA ILE A 136 -6.85 -18.44 5.17
C ILE A 136 -5.57 -18.15 5.96
N CYS A 137 -5.08 -19.17 6.68
CA CYS A 137 -3.86 -19.07 7.46
C CYS A 137 -2.79 -20.00 6.87
N TYR A 138 -1.81 -19.41 6.22
CA TYR A 138 -0.62 -20.05 5.66
C TYR A 138 0.29 -20.65 6.73
N PHE A 139 0.82 -21.84 6.50
CA PHE A 139 2.02 -22.34 7.18
C PHE A 139 2.71 -23.42 6.33
N SER A 140 4.03 -23.55 6.41
CA SER A 140 4.66 -24.72 5.77
C SER A 140 4.29 -26.01 6.53
N ALA A 141 3.82 -27.01 5.79
CA ALA A 141 3.50 -28.33 6.32
C ALA A 141 4.50 -29.40 5.85
N GLY A 142 5.10 -29.23 4.67
CA GLY A 142 6.10 -30.13 4.09
C GLY A 142 7.55 -29.68 4.25
N SER A 143 7.81 -28.60 4.99
CA SER A 143 9.17 -28.20 5.41
C SER A 143 9.27 -27.90 6.91
N TYR A 144 10.50 -27.97 7.42
CA TYR A 144 10.95 -27.40 8.68
C TYR A 144 11.59 -26.05 8.41
N GLU A 145 11.23 -25.04 9.22
CA GLU A 145 11.65 -23.64 9.10
C GLU A 145 12.36 -23.23 10.42
N ASP A 146 13.66 -22.94 10.41
CA ASP A 146 14.44 -22.79 11.65
C ASP A 146 14.10 -21.54 12.49
N TRP A 147 13.45 -20.55 11.89
CA TRP A 147 13.00 -19.30 12.52
C TRP A 147 11.65 -19.42 13.23
N ARG A 148 10.89 -20.51 13.05
CA ARG A 148 9.56 -20.65 13.65
C ARG A 148 9.64 -20.89 15.16
N PRO A 149 8.69 -20.38 15.96
CA PRO A 149 8.72 -20.53 17.41
C PRO A 149 8.57 -21.98 17.89
N ASP A 150 8.05 -22.87 17.04
CA ASP A 150 7.93 -24.31 17.30
C ASP A 150 9.10 -25.14 16.74
N ALA A 151 10.10 -24.53 16.07
CA ALA A 151 11.23 -25.21 15.42
C ALA A 151 11.96 -26.21 16.33
N THR A 152 12.12 -25.87 17.62
CA THR A 152 12.75 -26.76 18.62
C THR A 152 11.97 -28.04 18.95
N SER A 153 10.76 -28.19 18.44
CA SER A 153 9.92 -29.40 18.57
C SER A 153 10.28 -30.48 17.55
N PHE A 154 10.85 -30.08 16.41
CA PHE A 154 11.33 -31.00 15.38
C PHE A 154 12.64 -31.66 15.82
N LYS A 155 12.87 -32.89 15.35
CA LYS A 155 14.09 -33.65 15.59
C LYS A 155 14.87 -33.82 14.28
N PRO A 156 16.18 -34.10 14.33
CA PRO A 156 16.97 -34.32 13.12
C PRO A 156 16.47 -35.47 12.22
N GLU A 157 15.73 -36.44 12.77
CA GLU A 157 15.08 -37.51 11.99
C GLU A 157 13.76 -37.11 11.31
N ASP A 158 13.23 -35.91 11.58
CA ASP A 158 11.96 -35.42 11.03
C ASP A 158 12.12 -34.69 9.68
N TYR A 159 13.33 -34.33 9.27
CA TYR A 159 13.60 -33.58 8.03
C TYR A 159 14.88 -34.07 7.32
N GLY A 160 14.99 -33.73 6.03
CA GLY A 160 16.05 -34.18 5.13
C GLY A 160 16.93 -33.03 4.62
N ASN A 161 17.07 -32.94 3.31
CA ASN A 161 17.85 -31.90 2.64
C ASN A 161 17.21 -30.51 2.81
N GLY A 162 18.04 -29.47 2.70
CA GLY A 162 17.56 -28.08 2.64
C GLY A 162 16.73 -27.82 1.38
N LEU A 163 15.81 -26.85 1.43
CA LEU A 163 15.10 -26.35 0.25
C LEU A 163 16.05 -25.50 -0.60
N ASP A 164 16.12 -25.79 -1.90
CA ASP A 164 16.95 -25.01 -2.83
C ASP A 164 16.41 -23.58 -2.96
N GLY A 165 17.21 -22.60 -2.53
CA GLY A 165 16.86 -21.17 -2.55
C GLY A 165 16.43 -20.60 -1.19
N TRP A 166 16.10 -21.44 -0.21
CA TRP A 166 15.52 -21.02 1.07
C TRP A 166 16.44 -21.44 2.24
N GLU A 167 17.33 -20.52 2.66
CA GLU A 167 18.28 -20.76 3.74
C GLU A 167 17.56 -20.86 5.10
N GLY A 168 17.83 -21.93 5.86
CA GLY A 168 17.13 -22.23 7.12
C GLY A 168 15.92 -23.16 6.97
N GLU A 169 15.56 -23.55 5.74
CA GLU A 169 14.40 -24.37 5.43
C GLU A 169 14.77 -25.76 4.89
N TYR A 170 14.07 -26.82 5.32
CA TYR A 170 14.43 -28.22 5.05
C TYR A 170 13.21 -29.10 4.79
N TRP A 171 13.27 -30.01 3.82
CA TRP A 171 12.16 -30.90 3.45
C TRP A 171 11.77 -31.83 4.61
N LEU A 172 10.48 -31.93 4.90
CA LEU A 172 9.95 -32.68 6.03
C LEU A 172 9.62 -34.13 5.67
N ASN A 173 9.96 -35.05 6.57
CA ASN A 173 9.50 -36.43 6.55
C ASN A 173 8.01 -36.47 6.90
N THR A 174 7.16 -36.36 5.88
CA THR A 174 5.69 -36.35 6.01
C THR A 174 5.13 -37.60 6.69
N SER A 175 5.89 -38.69 6.80
CA SER A 175 5.50 -39.91 7.52
C SER A 175 5.92 -39.92 8.99
N SER A 176 6.69 -38.93 9.47
CA SER A 176 7.06 -38.86 10.89
C SER A 176 5.85 -38.53 11.78
N VAL A 177 5.67 -39.33 12.82
CA VAL A 177 4.68 -39.10 13.87
C VAL A 177 4.96 -37.79 14.64
N ASN A 178 6.23 -37.40 14.78
CA ASN A 178 6.57 -36.15 15.47
C ASN A 178 6.20 -34.93 14.60
N ALA A 179 6.59 -34.96 13.32
CA ALA A 179 6.19 -33.96 12.32
C ALA A 179 4.65 -33.80 12.27
N ARG A 180 3.91 -34.90 12.16
CA ARG A 180 2.42 -34.88 12.16
C ARG A 180 1.83 -34.29 13.44
N ASN A 181 2.40 -34.57 14.60
CA ASN A 181 1.94 -33.97 15.86
C ASN A 181 2.18 -32.45 15.90
N ILE A 182 3.28 -31.96 15.32
CA ILE A 182 3.55 -30.52 15.19
C ILE A 182 2.53 -29.88 14.25
N MET A 183 2.20 -30.53 13.13
CA MET A 183 1.13 -30.04 12.23
C MET A 183 -0.24 -30.01 12.89
N LEU A 184 -0.59 -30.99 13.73
CA LEU A 184 -1.80 -30.92 14.55
C LEU A 184 -1.80 -29.70 15.49
N ALA A 185 -0.64 -29.36 16.09
CA ALA A 185 -0.51 -28.18 16.93
C ALA A 185 -0.60 -26.86 16.13
N ARG A 186 -0.05 -26.80 14.90
CA ARG A 186 -0.23 -25.68 13.96
C ARG A 186 -1.71 -25.51 13.59
N LEU A 187 -2.42 -26.60 13.28
CA LEU A 187 -3.87 -26.59 13.03
C LEU A 187 -4.70 -26.19 14.26
N ASP A 188 -4.32 -26.61 15.47
CA ASP A 188 -4.93 -26.15 16.73
C ASP A 188 -4.72 -24.63 16.93
N GLN A 189 -3.54 -24.11 16.57
CA GLN A 189 -3.25 -22.69 16.61
C GLN A 189 -4.12 -21.90 15.61
N ALA A 190 -4.28 -22.40 14.38
CA ALA A 190 -5.12 -21.78 13.36
C ALA A 190 -6.58 -21.70 13.81
N ALA A 191 -7.14 -22.82 14.28
CA ALA A 191 -8.51 -22.88 14.79
C ALA A 191 -8.71 -21.95 16.01
N LYS A 192 -7.72 -21.89 16.91
CA LYS A 192 -7.74 -21.00 18.09
C LYS A 192 -7.60 -19.51 17.72
N LYS A 193 -6.87 -19.18 16.67
CA LYS A 193 -6.76 -17.81 16.13
C LYS A 193 -8.00 -17.40 15.34
N GLY A 194 -8.83 -18.36 14.91
CA GLY A 194 -10.12 -18.14 14.27
C GLY A 194 -10.08 -18.17 12.74
N CYS A 195 -9.07 -18.79 12.13
CA CYS A 195 -8.95 -18.90 10.67
C CYS A 195 -10.18 -19.61 10.05
N ASP A 196 -10.67 -19.14 8.90
CA ASP A 196 -11.73 -19.82 8.14
C ASP A 196 -11.20 -21.05 7.37
N GLY A 197 -9.88 -21.09 7.13
CA GLY A 197 -9.17 -22.21 6.54
C GLY A 197 -7.65 -22.06 6.60
N VAL A 198 -6.93 -22.96 5.93
CA VAL A 198 -5.46 -23.02 5.93
C VAL A 198 -4.88 -23.28 4.53
N ASP A 199 -3.68 -22.75 4.29
CA ASP A 199 -2.84 -23.06 3.13
C ASP A 199 -1.54 -23.73 3.61
N PRO A 200 -1.44 -25.07 3.54
CA PRO A 200 -0.27 -25.81 4.00
C PRO A 200 0.75 -25.99 2.86
N ASP A 201 1.91 -25.34 2.97
CA ASP A 201 2.93 -25.34 1.91
C ASP A 201 3.83 -26.59 1.89
N ASN A 202 4.62 -26.72 0.81
CA ASN A 202 5.69 -27.68 0.60
C ASN A 202 5.23 -29.15 0.56
N ILE A 203 3.95 -29.41 0.29
CA ILE A 203 3.38 -30.76 0.18
C ILE A 203 3.90 -31.58 -1.03
N ASP A 204 4.68 -30.95 -1.91
CA ASP A 204 5.24 -31.47 -3.16
C ASP A 204 6.73 -31.86 -3.06
N GLY A 205 7.25 -32.10 -1.84
CA GLY A 205 8.61 -32.60 -1.61
C GLY A 205 8.98 -33.93 -2.30
N TYR A 206 7.99 -34.65 -2.84
CA TYR A 206 8.17 -35.83 -3.72
C TYR A 206 8.62 -35.47 -5.15
N GLU A 207 8.60 -34.18 -5.52
CA GLU A 207 9.06 -33.66 -6.81
C GLU A 207 10.49 -33.07 -6.73
N ASN A 208 11.06 -33.03 -5.52
CA ASN A 208 12.28 -32.31 -5.16
C ASN A 208 13.36 -33.25 -4.59
N ASP A 209 14.63 -32.80 -4.53
CA ASP A 209 15.72 -33.54 -3.88
C ASP A 209 15.65 -33.41 -2.35
N SER A 210 14.60 -33.99 -1.77
CA SER A 210 14.30 -33.93 -0.34
C SER A 210 15.25 -34.74 0.54
N GLY A 211 16.08 -35.62 -0.02
CA GLY A 211 16.91 -36.55 0.74
C GLY A 211 16.10 -37.61 1.53
N LEU A 212 14.81 -37.75 1.20
CA LEU A 212 13.83 -38.59 1.86
C LEU A 212 13.10 -39.45 0.82
N ASP A 213 12.56 -40.60 1.21
CA ASP A 213 11.77 -41.49 0.34
C ASP A 213 10.33 -40.97 0.11
N LEU A 214 10.19 -39.69 -0.26
CA LEU A 214 8.90 -39.06 -0.55
C LEU A 214 8.39 -39.46 -1.95
N THR A 215 7.12 -39.86 -2.00
CA THR A 215 6.40 -40.26 -3.22
C THR A 215 5.03 -39.60 -3.29
N THR A 216 4.38 -39.67 -4.44
CA THR A 216 2.97 -39.27 -4.61
C THR A 216 2.06 -39.92 -3.57
N ASP A 217 2.31 -41.18 -3.21
CA ASP A 217 1.48 -41.93 -2.26
C ASP A 217 1.66 -41.38 -0.84
N THR A 218 2.90 -41.04 -0.44
CA THR A 218 3.16 -40.38 0.85
C THR A 218 2.59 -38.97 0.92
N ALA A 219 2.53 -38.26 -0.21
CA ALA A 219 1.95 -36.93 -0.30
C ALA A 219 0.42 -36.99 -0.23
N VAL A 220 -0.23 -37.93 -0.92
CA VAL A 220 -1.68 -38.17 -0.80
C VAL A 220 -2.07 -38.57 0.63
N ASP A 221 -1.32 -39.45 1.28
CA ASP A 221 -1.56 -39.82 2.69
C ASP A 221 -1.42 -38.62 3.64
N PHE A 222 -0.39 -37.79 3.45
CA PHE A 222 -0.15 -36.60 4.28
C PHE A 222 -1.19 -35.50 4.04
N VAL A 223 -1.54 -35.21 2.79
CA VAL A 223 -2.61 -34.27 2.42
C VAL A 223 -3.95 -34.73 2.97
N THR A 224 -4.26 -36.03 2.89
CA THR A 224 -5.49 -36.60 3.48
C THR A 224 -5.50 -36.40 4.99
N PHE A 225 -4.40 -36.72 5.67
CA PHE A 225 -4.24 -36.49 7.11
C PHE A 225 -4.43 -35.02 7.51
N LEU A 226 -3.86 -34.07 6.75
CA LEU A 226 -4.01 -32.64 7.02
C LEU A 226 -5.43 -32.14 6.75
N ALA A 227 -6.06 -32.57 5.65
CA ALA A 227 -7.43 -32.20 5.29
C ALA A 227 -8.44 -32.69 6.34
N ASP A 228 -8.42 -33.99 6.68
CA ASP A 228 -9.26 -34.58 7.74
C ASP A 228 -9.06 -33.85 9.08
N SER A 229 -7.81 -33.55 9.44
CA SER A 229 -7.46 -32.83 10.66
C SER A 229 -7.94 -31.37 10.66
N THR A 230 -8.00 -30.73 9.50
CA THR A 230 -8.47 -29.36 9.31
C THR A 230 -9.99 -29.30 9.38
N HIS A 231 -10.67 -30.21 8.69
CA HIS A 231 -12.13 -30.34 8.70
C HIS A 231 -12.67 -30.70 10.09
N ALA A 232 -11.97 -31.57 10.83
CA ALA A 232 -12.29 -31.88 12.22
C ALA A 232 -12.21 -30.66 13.17
N ARG A 233 -11.58 -29.56 12.74
CA ARG A 233 -11.51 -28.27 13.43
C ARG A 233 -12.46 -27.22 12.86
N ASN A 234 -13.38 -27.62 11.98
CA ASN A 234 -14.33 -26.73 11.28
C ASN A 234 -13.64 -25.62 10.47
N MET A 235 -12.47 -25.93 9.91
CA MET A 235 -11.73 -25.07 8.99
C MET A 235 -11.72 -25.70 7.59
N SER A 236 -11.53 -24.87 6.58
CA SER A 236 -11.44 -25.29 5.17
C SER A 236 -9.98 -25.49 4.74
N PHE A 237 -9.73 -26.33 3.74
CA PHE A 237 -8.39 -26.82 3.40
C PHE A 237 -8.00 -26.50 1.94
N GLY A 238 -6.86 -25.84 1.75
CA GLY A 238 -6.24 -25.62 0.44
C GLY A 238 -5.25 -26.71 0.05
N LEU A 239 -5.13 -26.99 -1.25
CA LEU A 239 -3.95 -27.65 -1.82
C LEU A 239 -2.97 -26.58 -2.30
N LYS A 240 -1.68 -26.70 -1.95
CA LYS A 240 -0.63 -25.84 -2.49
C LYS A 240 0.12 -26.58 -3.60
N ASN A 241 0.16 -26.01 -4.81
CA ASN A 241 0.68 -26.64 -6.03
C ASN A 241 0.09 -28.07 -6.21
N GLY A 242 0.92 -29.11 -6.35
CA GLY A 242 0.48 -30.51 -6.18
C GLY A 242 -0.29 -31.14 -7.35
N ALA A 243 -0.17 -30.63 -8.58
CA ALA A 243 -0.90 -31.13 -9.76
C ALA A 243 -0.89 -32.67 -9.94
N LYS A 244 0.23 -33.36 -9.66
CA LYS A 244 0.33 -34.81 -9.86
C LYS A 244 -0.53 -35.64 -8.91
N ILE A 245 -0.84 -35.11 -7.72
CA ILE A 245 -1.70 -35.79 -6.73
C ILE A 245 -3.16 -35.32 -6.79
N LEU A 246 -3.45 -34.20 -7.46
CA LEU A 246 -4.75 -33.53 -7.48
C LEU A 246 -5.93 -34.49 -7.70
N SER A 247 -5.86 -35.38 -8.70
CA SER A 247 -6.95 -36.34 -9.01
C SER A 247 -7.32 -37.30 -7.87
N GLN A 248 -6.47 -37.45 -6.86
CA GLN A 248 -6.69 -38.31 -5.69
C GLN A 248 -7.18 -37.53 -4.45
N VAL A 249 -6.98 -36.21 -4.42
CA VAL A 249 -7.27 -35.35 -3.25
C VAL A 249 -8.29 -34.24 -3.53
N ILE A 250 -8.75 -34.11 -4.79
CA ILE A 250 -9.65 -33.03 -5.24
C ILE A 250 -10.97 -32.96 -4.44
N ASP A 251 -11.48 -34.08 -3.93
CA ASP A 251 -12.71 -34.10 -3.12
C ASP A 251 -12.48 -33.54 -1.70
N LEU A 252 -11.25 -33.58 -1.18
CA LEU A 252 -10.89 -33.13 0.16
C LEU A 252 -10.69 -31.61 0.23
N ILE A 253 -10.18 -31.01 -0.84
CA ILE A 253 -9.76 -29.60 -0.87
C ILE A 253 -10.96 -28.66 -1.12
N GLN A 254 -10.88 -27.41 -0.68
CA GLN A 254 -11.88 -26.36 -1.00
C GLN A 254 -11.34 -25.37 -2.06
N TRP A 255 -10.03 -25.30 -2.27
CA TRP A 255 -9.36 -24.55 -3.33
C TRP A 255 -7.96 -25.12 -3.61
N ASN A 256 -7.29 -24.60 -4.63
CA ASN A 256 -5.87 -24.85 -4.91
C ASN A 256 -5.15 -23.50 -4.97
N VAL A 257 -4.14 -23.27 -4.12
CA VAL A 257 -3.15 -22.20 -4.32
C VAL A 257 -2.08 -22.72 -5.28
N VAL A 258 -1.73 -21.95 -6.30
CA VAL A 258 -0.83 -22.36 -7.38
C VAL A 258 0.12 -21.22 -7.73
N GLU A 259 1.39 -21.54 -7.94
CA GLU A 259 2.43 -20.57 -8.29
C GLU A 259 2.98 -20.83 -9.70
N GLU A 260 3.22 -19.75 -10.44
CA GLU A 260 4.00 -19.72 -11.70
C GLU A 260 3.55 -20.70 -12.80
N CYS A 261 2.31 -21.20 -12.77
CA CYS A 261 1.83 -22.19 -13.73
C CYS A 261 1.84 -21.67 -15.18
N LEU A 262 1.78 -20.35 -15.40
CA LEU A 262 1.89 -19.78 -16.75
C LEU A 262 3.36 -19.74 -17.19
N GLN A 263 4.28 -19.36 -16.28
CA GLN A 263 5.72 -19.38 -16.52
C GLN A 263 6.23 -20.78 -16.90
N TYR A 264 5.70 -21.83 -16.27
CA TYR A 264 6.07 -23.22 -16.53
C TYR A 264 5.16 -23.96 -17.52
N ASN A 265 4.12 -23.30 -18.05
CA ASN A 265 3.15 -23.85 -19.02
C ASN A 265 2.44 -25.12 -18.50
N GLU A 266 1.87 -25.02 -17.30
CA GLU A 266 1.21 -26.13 -16.62
C GLU A 266 -0.15 -25.79 -15.95
N CYS A 267 -0.69 -24.58 -16.18
CA CYS A 267 -2.00 -24.19 -15.64
C CYS A 267 -3.15 -25.14 -16.03
N ASP A 268 -3.12 -25.75 -17.22
CA ASP A 268 -4.12 -26.74 -17.66
C ASP A 268 -4.23 -27.94 -16.72
N ASN A 269 -3.16 -28.29 -15.98
CA ASN A 269 -3.19 -29.39 -15.00
C ASN A 269 -4.10 -29.08 -13.80
N TYR A 270 -4.39 -27.81 -13.53
CA TYR A 270 -5.22 -27.34 -12.43
C TYR A 270 -6.67 -27.01 -12.85
N ALA A 271 -6.99 -27.08 -14.15
CA ALA A 271 -8.36 -26.93 -14.65
C ALA A 271 -9.40 -27.86 -13.99
N PRO A 272 -9.09 -29.11 -13.57
CA PRO A 272 -10.05 -29.97 -12.85
C PRO A 272 -10.60 -29.35 -11.55
N VAL A 273 -9.85 -28.46 -10.88
CA VAL A 273 -10.31 -27.75 -9.68
C VAL A 273 -11.51 -26.83 -10.02
N ILE A 274 -11.40 -26.10 -11.14
CA ILE A 274 -12.45 -25.24 -11.67
C ILE A 274 -13.66 -26.08 -12.12
N ASP A 275 -13.42 -27.20 -12.81
CA ASP A 275 -14.49 -28.12 -13.25
C ASP A 275 -15.25 -28.73 -12.05
N ALA A 276 -14.58 -28.90 -10.90
CA ALA A 276 -15.19 -29.30 -9.63
C ALA A 276 -15.90 -28.16 -8.88
N GLY A 277 -15.93 -26.94 -9.43
CA GLY A 277 -16.60 -25.78 -8.84
C GLY A 277 -15.80 -25.09 -7.73
N LYS A 278 -14.48 -25.29 -7.67
CA LYS A 278 -13.57 -24.77 -6.64
C LYS A 278 -12.60 -23.76 -7.26
N PRO A 279 -12.22 -22.66 -6.58
CA PRO A 279 -11.29 -21.68 -7.16
C PRO A 279 -9.85 -22.21 -7.20
N VAL A 280 -9.11 -21.72 -8.19
CA VAL A 280 -7.65 -21.76 -8.22
C VAL A 280 -7.13 -20.36 -7.94
N PHE A 281 -6.39 -20.22 -6.84
CA PHE A 281 -5.72 -19.00 -6.41
C PHE A 281 -4.32 -18.98 -7.03
N LEU A 282 -4.18 -18.30 -8.18
CA LEU A 282 -2.94 -18.28 -8.96
C LEU A 282 -2.07 -17.07 -8.62
N ILE A 283 -0.80 -17.31 -8.27
CA ILE A 283 0.23 -16.30 -8.10
C ILE A 283 1.22 -16.37 -9.27
N GLU A 284 1.55 -15.22 -9.85
CA GLU A 284 2.65 -15.06 -10.81
C GLU A 284 3.63 -14.00 -10.30
N TYR A 285 4.93 -14.19 -10.50
CA TYR A 285 6.00 -13.32 -9.96
C TYR A 285 6.75 -12.53 -11.06
N PRO A 286 6.11 -11.57 -11.75
CA PRO A 286 6.72 -10.85 -12.88
C PRO A 286 7.76 -9.78 -12.50
N THR A 287 7.94 -9.50 -11.22
CA THR A 287 8.86 -8.47 -10.67
C THR A 287 10.27 -9.01 -10.51
N THR A 288 11.29 -8.14 -10.52
CA THR A 288 12.68 -8.53 -10.23
C THR A 288 13.20 -7.82 -8.98
N GLU A 289 14.27 -8.32 -8.35
CA GLU A 289 14.95 -7.64 -7.22
C GLU A 289 15.39 -6.21 -7.57
N GLU A 290 15.72 -5.96 -8.84
CA GLU A 290 16.10 -4.64 -9.37
C GLU A 290 14.89 -3.68 -9.51
N LYS A 291 13.67 -4.23 -9.57
CA LYS A 291 12.40 -3.51 -9.79
C LYS A 291 11.25 -4.20 -9.03
N PRO A 292 11.29 -4.23 -7.68
CA PRO A 292 10.17 -4.70 -6.89
C PRO A 292 8.96 -3.82 -7.16
N SER A 293 7.76 -4.39 -7.06
CA SER A 293 6.49 -3.68 -7.17
C SER A 293 6.22 -2.98 -8.51
N TYR A 294 6.93 -3.36 -9.58
CA TYR A 294 6.76 -2.80 -10.93
C TYR A 294 6.58 -3.89 -12.00
N VAL A 295 5.55 -3.73 -12.83
CA VAL A 295 5.27 -4.56 -14.01
C VAL A 295 4.86 -3.64 -15.15
N SER A 296 5.43 -3.80 -16.34
CA SER A 296 5.02 -3.01 -17.51
C SER A 296 3.65 -3.47 -18.03
N ASP A 297 2.86 -2.58 -18.63
CA ASP A 297 1.53 -2.94 -19.17
C ASP A 297 1.58 -4.09 -20.17
N LYS A 298 2.64 -4.16 -20.98
CA LYS A 298 2.89 -5.30 -21.87
C LYS A 298 2.98 -6.61 -21.09
N LYS A 299 3.71 -6.64 -19.96
CA LYS A 299 3.86 -7.83 -19.11
C LYS A 299 2.59 -8.11 -18.28
N LYS A 300 1.87 -7.07 -17.80
CA LYS A 300 0.53 -7.20 -17.20
C LYS A 300 -0.42 -7.89 -18.20
N GLN A 301 -0.47 -7.43 -19.45
CA GLN A 301 -1.33 -7.96 -20.51
C GLN A 301 -0.89 -9.35 -20.99
N GLU A 302 0.42 -9.63 -21.05
CA GLU A 302 0.97 -10.97 -21.35
C GLU A 302 0.54 -12.02 -20.33
N ILE A 303 0.34 -11.64 -19.06
CA ILE A 303 -0.08 -12.56 -17.99
C ILE A 303 -1.60 -12.54 -17.81
N CYS A 304 -2.18 -11.41 -17.40
CA CYS A 304 -3.62 -11.30 -17.13
C CYS A 304 -4.51 -11.47 -18.37
N GLY A 305 -3.97 -11.23 -19.57
CA GLY A 305 -4.63 -11.49 -20.84
C GLY A 305 -4.22 -12.82 -21.50
N SER A 306 -3.46 -13.66 -20.81
CA SER A 306 -2.96 -14.93 -21.35
C SER A 306 -4.10 -15.91 -21.61
N THR A 307 -4.11 -16.52 -22.80
CA THR A 307 -4.97 -17.68 -23.09
C THR A 307 -4.43 -18.98 -22.51
N GLY A 308 -3.24 -18.97 -21.88
CA GLY A 308 -2.65 -20.11 -21.18
C GLY A 308 -3.07 -20.24 -19.72
N ILE A 309 -3.83 -19.29 -19.18
CA ILE A 309 -4.50 -19.41 -17.87
C ILE A 309 -5.96 -19.82 -18.14
N PRO A 310 -6.45 -20.95 -17.59
CA PRO A 310 -7.84 -21.34 -17.71
C PRO A 310 -8.80 -20.31 -17.09
N LEU A 311 -10.02 -20.25 -17.62
CA LEU A 311 -11.06 -19.34 -17.12
C LEU A 311 -11.47 -19.71 -15.70
N GLY A 312 -11.77 -18.72 -14.86
CA GLY A 312 -12.18 -18.91 -13.46
C GLY A 312 -11.02 -18.96 -12.45
N PHE A 313 -9.77 -18.89 -12.91
CA PHE A 313 -8.62 -18.68 -12.03
C PHE A 313 -8.66 -17.28 -11.44
N SER A 314 -8.37 -17.19 -10.14
CA SER A 314 -8.24 -15.95 -9.40
C SER A 314 -6.76 -15.53 -9.43
N THR A 315 -6.34 -14.84 -10.49
CA THR A 315 -4.92 -14.54 -10.71
C THR A 315 -4.48 -13.22 -10.06
N VAL A 316 -3.37 -13.28 -9.33
CA VAL A 316 -2.68 -12.13 -8.74
C VAL A 316 -1.21 -12.09 -9.18
N LEU A 317 -0.68 -10.89 -9.40
CA LEU A 317 0.75 -10.67 -9.61
C LEU A 317 1.35 -10.19 -8.29
N LYS A 318 2.42 -10.81 -7.82
CA LYS A 318 3.06 -10.55 -6.52
C LYS A 318 4.57 -10.31 -6.65
N ASN A 319 5.16 -9.71 -5.62
CA ASN A 319 6.59 -9.80 -5.39
C ASN A 319 6.91 -11.19 -4.80
N MET A 320 8.10 -11.74 -5.06
CA MET A 320 8.52 -13.06 -4.57
C MET A 320 8.59 -13.15 -3.03
N ASN A 321 8.74 -12.03 -2.33
CA ASN A 321 8.70 -11.96 -0.86
C ASN A 321 7.27 -11.95 -0.27
N LEU A 322 6.23 -11.97 -1.11
CA LEU A 322 4.82 -11.95 -0.71
C LEU A 322 4.49 -10.83 0.30
N ASP A 323 4.96 -9.63 0.01
CA ASP A 323 4.59 -8.39 0.72
C ASP A 323 3.17 -7.90 0.36
N GLU A 324 2.76 -6.73 0.86
CA GLU A 324 1.43 -6.16 0.59
C GLU A 324 1.16 -5.89 -0.90
N TRP A 325 2.19 -5.73 -1.74
CA TRP A 325 2.01 -5.33 -3.14
C TRP A 325 1.33 -6.41 -3.97
N ILE A 326 0.41 -5.98 -4.84
CA ILE A 326 -0.40 -6.87 -5.67
C ILE A 326 -0.89 -6.12 -6.92
N ILE A 327 -0.98 -6.83 -8.04
CA ILE A 327 -1.88 -6.48 -9.14
C ILE A 327 -2.91 -7.60 -9.28
N GLN A 328 -4.19 -7.28 -9.15
CA GLN A 328 -5.26 -8.23 -9.47
C GLN A 328 -5.47 -8.27 -10.98
N CYS A 329 -5.44 -9.45 -11.58
CA CYS A 329 -5.92 -9.60 -12.95
C CYS A 329 -7.46 -9.47 -12.98
N PRO A 330 -8.04 -8.87 -14.04
CA PRO A 330 -9.49 -8.93 -14.26
C PRO A 330 -9.94 -10.39 -14.40
N ALA A 331 -11.10 -10.74 -13.85
CA ALA A 331 -11.72 -12.02 -14.11
C ALA A 331 -12.00 -12.16 -15.62
N LEU A 332 -11.57 -13.27 -16.23
CA LEU A 332 -11.80 -13.56 -17.65
C LEU A 332 -13.25 -14.05 -17.87
N ASP A 333 -14.21 -13.15 -17.64
CA ASP A 333 -15.64 -13.44 -17.78
C ASP A 333 -16.06 -13.67 -19.23
N ARG A 334 -16.08 -14.94 -19.65
CA ARG A 334 -16.82 -15.32 -20.85
C ARG A 334 -18.32 -15.35 -20.56
N ILE A 335 -18.99 -14.22 -20.82
CA ILE A 335 -20.44 -14.16 -21.01
C ILE A 335 -20.87 -15.32 -21.92
N PHE A 336 -21.72 -16.21 -21.40
CA PHE A 336 -22.21 -17.39 -22.12
C PHE A 336 -22.94 -16.99 -23.41
N LYS A 337 -22.25 -17.11 -24.54
CA LYS A 337 -22.71 -16.70 -25.86
C LYS A 337 -23.68 -17.72 -26.46
N THR A 338 -24.86 -17.87 -25.84
CA THR A 338 -25.99 -18.58 -26.47
C THR A 338 -26.72 -17.67 -27.48
N ARG A 339 -27.33 -18.30 -28.49
CA ARG A 339 -27.80 -17.62 -29.70
C ARG A 339 -29.10 -16.84 -29.49
N SER A 340 -29.01 -15.52 -29.36
CA SER A 340 -30.04 -14.59 -29.88
C SER A 340 -29.47 -13.18 -29.94
N GLY A 341 -29.51 -12.54 -31.11
CA GLY A 341 -28.90 -11.22 -31.30
C GLY A 341 -29.71 -10.10 -30.64
N LEU A 342 -29.07 -9.36 -29.72
CA LEU A 342 -29.35 -7.95 -29.48
C LEU A 342 -28.02 -7.19 -29.54
N PHE A 343 -28.05 -6.01 -30.15
CA PHE A 343 -26.93 -5.09 -30.19
C PHE A 343 -26.79 -4.36 -28.85
N VAL A 344 -25.60 -4.38 -28.25
CA VAL A 344 -25.12 -3.31 -27.36
C VAL A 344 -23.66 -3.06 -27.68
N SER A 345 -23.31 -1.81 -27.98
CA SER A 345 -21.93 -1.31 -27.93
C SER A 345 -21.70 -0.70 -26.54
N SER A 346 -20.65 -1.11 -25.83
CA SER A 346 -20.38 -0.63 -24.46
C SER A 346 -18.89 -0.55 -24.12
N ASP A 347 -18.03 -0.26 -25.10
CA ASP A 347 -16.58 -0.13 -24.89
C ASP A 347 -16.15 1.15 -24.14
N GLU A 348 -17.10 2.02 -23.73
CA GLU A 348 -16.85 3.29 -23.02
C GLU A 348 -17.67 3.43 -21.72
N MET A 349 -17.87 2.34 -20.97
CA MET A 349 -18.55 2.39 -19.65
C MET A 349 -17.79 1.69 -18.51
N SER A 350 -16.51 1.30 -18.71
CA SER A 350 -15.76 0.44 -17.79
C SER A 350 -14.66 1.12 -16.95
N SER A 351 -14.24 2.35 -17.24
CA SER A 351 -13.12 3.00 -16.53
C SER A 351 -13.43 3.43 -15.09
N LEU A 352 -14.71 3.68 -14.78
CA LEU A 352 -15.13 4.02 -13.42
C LEU A 352 -15.47 2.79 -12.58
N GLU A 353 -15.79 1.63 -13.15
CA GLU A 353 -16.08 0.42 -12.36
C GLU A 353 -14.81 -0.32 -11.92
N THR A 354 -13.66 -0.02 -12.52
CA THR A 354 -12.35 -0.61 -12.19
C THR A 354 -11.59 0.08 -11.04
N ILE A 355 -12.06 1.21 -10.52
CA ILE A 355 -11.40 1.91 -9.40
C ILE A 355 -11.66 1.15 -8.08
N VAL A 356 -10.61 0.53 -7.53
CA VAL A 356 -10.62 -0.25 -6.28
C VAL A 356 -10.01 0.53 -5.11
N PRO A 357 -10.25 0.13 -3.84
CA PRO A 357 -9.49 0.66 -2.71
C PRO A 357 -8.00 0.32 -2.79
N GLY A 358 -7.14 1.24 -2.36
CA GLY A 358 -5.67 1.12 -2.49
C GLY A 358 -5.13 1.78 -3.77
N TYR A 359 -3.98 1.32 -4.26
CA TYR A 359 -3.33 1.90 -5.45
C TYR A 359 -4.06 1.55 -6.74
N ASN A 360 -4.30 2.60 -7.53
CA ASN A 360 -4.85 2.56 -8.88
C ASN A 360 -3.90 3.33 -9.80
N PHE A 361 -4.04 3.12 -11.11
CA PHE A 361 -3.22 3.79 -12.12
C PHE A 361 -4.12 4.36 -13.22
N PHE A 362 -3.64 5.41 -13.89
CA PHE A 362 -4.21 5.93 -15.12
C PHE A 362 -3.11 6.44 -16.05
N THR A 363 -3.35 6.42 -17.36
CA THR A 363 -2.38 6.90 -18.36
C THR A 363 -2.75 8.31 -18.80
N THR A 364 -1.79 9.23 -18.75
CA THR A 364 -1.96 10.61 -19.23
C THR A 364 -1.99 10.71 -20.76
N THR A 365 -2.39 11.86 -21.32
CA THR A 365 -2.37 12.05 -22.79
C THR A 365 -0.97 12.11 -23.40
N ASP A 366 0.09 12.12 -22.58
CA ASP A 366 1.49 11.98 -23.00
C ASP A 366 2.09 10.60 -22.66
N GLU A 367 1.24 9.58 -22.52
CA GLU A 367 1.59 8.16 -22.38
C GLU A 367 2.40 7.83 -21.11
N VAL A 368 2.24 8.61 -20.04
CA VAL A 368 2.84 8.34 -18.73
C VAL A 368 1.79 7.73 -17.79
N GLU A 369 2.09 6.55 -17.24
CA GLU A 369 1.28 5.93 -16.18
C GLU A 369 1.52 6.67 -14.86
N LEU A 370 0.45 7.16 -14.22
CA LEU A 370 0.46 7.84 -12.93
C LEU A 370 -0.37 7.05 -11.92
N ALA A 371 0.16 6.92 -10.70
CA ALA A 371 -0.44 6.21 -9.59
C ALA A 371 -1.26 7.14 -8.69
N TYR A 372 -2.37 6.63 -8.14
CA TYR A 372 -3.10 7.28 -7.06
C TYR A 372 -3.73 6.25 -6.13
N GLN A 373 -3.76 6.56 -4.84
CA GLN A 373 -4.55 5.79 -3.89
C GLN A 373 -6.02 6.25 -3.91
N SER A 374 -6.96 5.31 -3.76
CA SER A 374 -8.38 5.58 -3.59
C SER A 374 -8.86 4.96 -2.27
N HIS A 375 -9.54 5.74 -1.43
CA HIS A 375 -9.95 5.34 -0.08
C HIS A 375 -11.38 5.81 0.27
N GLY A 376 -12.12 4.96 0.99
CA GLY A 376 -13.49 5.26 1.42
C GLY A 376 -14.57 5.02 0.36
N ASP A 377 -15.81 5.38 0.71
CA ASP A 377 -16.98 5.18 -0.17
C ASP A 377 -17.03 6.26 -1.27
N ARG A 378 -16.93 5.81 -2.52
CA ARG A 378 -16.96 6.62 -3.75
C ARG A 378 -18.25 7.42 -3.96
N LYS A 379 -19.33 7.13 -3.21
CA LYS A 379 -20.57 7.93 -3.19
C LYS A 379 -20.46 9.18 -2.32
N LYS A 380 -19.45 9.27 -1.45
CA LYS A 380 -19.15 10.47 -0.67
C LYS A 380 -18.48 11.52 -1.54
N LYS A 381 -18.44 12.76 -1.06
CA LYS A 381 -17.80 13.87 -1.74
C LYS A 381 -16.30 13.57 -1.98
N PRO A 382 -15.73 13.83 -3.16
CA PRO A 382 -14.31 13.60 -3.41
C PRO A 382 -13.42 14.61 -2.67
N LEU A 383 -12.30 14.13 -2.14
CA LEU A 383 -11.25 14.93 -1.49
C LEU A 383 -9.89 14.50 -2.03
N ILE A 384 -9.22 15.39 -2.76
CA ILE A 384 -7.88 15.14 -3.32
C ILE A 384 -6.80 15.62 -2.34
N LEU A 385 -5.76 14.81 -2.10
CA LEU A 385 -4.64 15.14 -1.21
C LEU A 385 -3.32 15.20 -2.00
N LEU A 386 -2.75 16.40 -2.18
CA LEU A 386 -1.53 16.63 -2.97
C LEU A 386 -0.30 16.81 -2.06
N HIS A 387 0.70 15.93 -2.23
CA HIS A 387 1.95 15.98 -1.47
C HIS A 387 2.95 17.04 -2.01
N GLY A 388 4.00 17.28 -1.22
CA GLY A 388 5.11 18.18 -1.56
C GLY A 388 6.24 17.54 -2.39
N PHE A 389 7.26 18.33 -2.68
CA PHE A 389 8.51 17.89 -3.31
C PHE A 389 9.15 16.72 -2.55
N THR A 390 9.72 15.74 -3.25
CA THR A 390 10.34 14.50 -2.71
C THR A 390 9.42 13.58 -1.88
N GLY A 391 8.15 13.93 -1.69
CA GLY A 391 7.14 13.08 -1.04
C GLY A 391 6.49 12.08 -1.99
N SER A 392 5.48 11.38 -1.49
CA SER A 392 4.54 10.54 -2.24
C SER A 392 3.17 10.58 -1.56
N SER A 393 2.18 9.83 -2.06
CA SER A 393 0.88 9.64 -1.39
C SER A 393 1.00 9.17 0.06
N ALA A 394 2.06 8.42 0.41
CA ALA A 394 2.29 7.89 1.75
C ALA A 394 2.41 8.95 2.87
N VAL A 395 2.72 10.22 2.52
CA VAL A 395 2.75 11.32 3.53
C VAL A 395 1.36 11.61 4.12
N TRP A 396 0.30 11.08 3.50
CA TRP A 396 -1.08 11.21 3.96
C TRP A 396 -1.60 9.98 4.73
N ASP A 397 -0.81 8.92 4.93
CA ASP A 397 -1.25 7.68 5.57
C ASP A 397 -1.81 7.93 6.99
N ARG A 398 -1.15 8.80 7.77
CA ARG A 398 -1.60 9.26 9.10
C ARG A 398 -2.94 10.03 9.08
N ASN A 399 -3.42 10.44 7.90
CA ASN A 399 -4.62 11.27 7.71
C ASN A 399 -5.79 10.52 7.05
N ILE A 400 -5.49 9.56 6.16
CA ILE A 400 -6.48 8.86 5.33
C ILE A 400 -7.62 8.25 6.17
N SER A 401 -7.32 7.64 7.32
CA SER A 401 -8.33 6.97 8.15
C SER A 401 -9.43 7.91 8.66
N ALA A 402 -9.07 9.11 9.13
CA ALA A 402 -10.03 10.11 9.60
C ALA A 402 -10.80 10.78 8.44
N LEU A 403 -10.15 10.98 7.30
CA LEU A 403 -10.75 11.66 6.15
C LEU A 403 -11.74 10.75 5.39
N ARG A 404 -11.45 9.45 5.23
CA ARG A 404 -12.30 8.47 4.51
C ARG A 404 -13.66 8.21 5.17
N GLU A 405 -13.82 8.59 6.45
CA GLU A 405 -15.12 8.57 7.14
C GLU A 405 -16.14 9.49 6.48
N LYS A 406 -15.70 10.63 5.91
CA LYS A 406 -16.60 11.67 5.36
C LYS A 406 -16.44 11.91 3.86
N PHE A 407 -15.29 11.52 3.28
CA PHE A 407 -14.96 11.76 1.88
C PHE A 407 -14.59 10.48 1.14
N TRP A 408 -14.69 10.52 -0.18
CA TRP A 408 -13.91 9.64 -1.05
C TRP A 408 -12.53 10.29 -1.21
N VAL A 409 -11.52 9.71 -0.57
CA VAL A 409 -10.18 10.28 -0.50
C VAL A 409 -9.33 9.75 -1.65
N ILE A 410 -8.72 10.66 -2.40
CA ILE A 410 -7.92 10.40 -3.60
C ILE A 410 -6.53 10.98 -3.36
N VAL A 411 -5.49 10.16 -3.41
CA VAL A 411 -4.13 10.56 -3.05
C VAL A 411 -3.16 10.19 -4.17
N PRO A 412 -2.94 11.08 -5.17
CA PRO A 412 -1.99 10.82 -6.24
C PRO A 412 -0.55 10.79 -5.72
N ASP A 413 0.25 9.89 -6.28
CA ASP A 413 1.69 10.10 -6.40
C ASP A 413 1.89 11.09 -7.57
N LEU A 414 2.53 12.23 -7.32
CA LEU A 414 2.86 13.18 -8.39
C LEU A 414 3.80 12.51 -9.41
N ARG A 415 3.74 12.93 -10.68
CA ARG A 415 4.69 12.51 -11.72
C ARG A 415 6.13 12.59 -11.21
N GLY A 416 6.94 11.58 -11.54
CA GLY A 416 8.32 11.45 -11.08
C GLY A 416 8.52 11.14 -9.59
N HIS A 417 7.44 10.95 -8.82
CA HIS A 417 7.47 10.60 -7.39
C HIS A 417 6.74 9.26 -7.14
N GLY A 418 7.11 8.56 -6.07
CA GLY A 418 6.45 7.33 -5.66
C GLY A 418 6.37 6.27 -6.78
N ARG A 419 5.16 5.78 -7.05
CA ARG A 419 4.86 4.82 -8.12
C ARG A 419 4.52 5.47 -9.46
N SER A 420 4.48 6.80 -9.54
CA SER A 420 4.14 7.53 -10.76
C SER A 420 5.34 7.64 -11.71
N GLY A 421 5.08 7.38 -12.99
CA GLY A 421 6.07 7.50 -14.05
C GLY A 421 6.50 8.94 -14.33
N ARG A 422 7.44 9.06 -15.27
CA ARG A 422 7.91 10.31 -15.90
C ARG A 422 8.40 9.98 -17.31
N ARG A 423 8.50 10.99 -18.18
CA ARG A 423 9.14 10.84 -19.49
C ARG A 423 10.64 10.63 -19.32
N SER A 424 11.21 9.78 -20.16
CA SER A 424 12.65 9.48 -20.16
C SER A 424 13.54 10.65 -20.63
N ASP A 425 12.95 11.71 -21.20
CA ASP A 425 13.68 12.92 -21.63
C ASP A 425 13.73 14.02 -20.56
N GLY A 426 13.04 13.84 -19.42
CA GLY A 426 13.01 14.77 -18.29
C GLY A 426 12.33 16.13 -18.53
N GLN A 427 11.90 16.41 -19.75
CA GLN A 427 11.28 17.70 -20.12
C GLN A 427 9.90 17.93 -19.51
N ASP A 428 9.38 16.97 -18.74
CA ASP A 428 8.13 17.02 -17.99
C ASP A 428 8.29 17.44 -16.51
N ALA A 429 9.52 17.73 -16.07
CA ALA A 429 9.85 18.25 -14.74
C ALA A 429 9.41 19.72 -14.55
N THR A 430 8.12 20.02 -14.64
CA THR A 430 7.56 21.37 -14.45
C THR A 430 6.27 21.37 -13.64
N VAL A 431 6.03 22.43 -12.86
CA VAL A 431 4.77 22.64 -12.12
C VAL A 431 3.59 22.74 -13.08
N ALA A 432 3.80 23.29 -14.28
CA ALA A 432 2.79 23.34 -15.33
C ALA A 432 2.31 21.95 -15.76
N ARG A 433 3.24 21.01 -15.98
CA ARG A 433 2.91 19.63 -16.32
C ARG A 433 2.18 18.92 -15.18
N LEU A 434 2.61 19.10 -13.94
CA LEU A 434 1.91 18.58 -12.76
C LEU A 434 0.48 19.15 -12.63
N GLY A 435 0.28 20.43 -12.96
CA GLY A 435 -1.04 21.06 -13.02
C GLY A 435 -1.95 20.43 -14.10
N LYS A 436 -1.38 20.01 -15.24
CA LYS A 436 -2.11 19.25 -16.26
C LYS A 436 -2.37 17.80 -15.82
N ASP A 437 -1.44 17.15 -15.10
CA ASP A 437 -1.65 15.80 -14.54
C ASP A 437 -2.85 15.79 -13.58
N LEU A 438 -2.99 16.82 -12.73
CA LEU A 438 -4.15 17.00 -11.86
C LEU A 438 -5.46 17.13 -12.65
N LYS A 439 -5.46 17.81 -13.80
CA LYS A 439 -6.62 17.90 -14.69
C LYS A 439 -6.97 16.54 -15.31
N GLU A 440 -5.98 15.80 -15.77
CA GLU A 440 -6.17 14.47 -16.37
C GLU A 440 -6.65 13.46 -15.33
N LEU A 441 -6.18 13.52 -14.07
CA LEU A 441 -6.71 12.72 -12.97
C LEU A 441 -8.18 13.03 -12.69
N VAL A 442 -8.55 14.31 -12.59
CA VAL A 442 -9.94 14.73 -12.34
C VAL A 442 -10.85 14.32 -13.51
N ASP A 443 -10.40 14.44 -14.75
CA ASP A 443 -11.13 13.98 -15.93
C ASP A 443 -11.30 12.45 -15.93
N TRP A 444 -10.23 11.70 -15.64
CA TRP A 444 -10.23 10.24 -15.51
C TRP A 444 -11.23 9.75 -14.47
N LEU A 445 -11.29 10.43 -13.32
CA LEU A 445 -12.22 10.12 -12.22
C LEU A 445 -13.66 10.63 -12.47
N GLY A 446 -13.93 11.31 -13.59
CA GLY A 446 -15.24 11.88 -13.91
C GLY A 446 -15.65 13.08 -13.06
N LEU A 447 -14.67 13.76 -12.44
CA LEU A 447 -14.85 14.82 -11.43
C LEU A 447 -14.85 16.25 -12.00
N SER A 448 -14.94 16.41 -13.32
CA SER A 448 -14.91 17.71 -14.02
C SER A 448 -16.32 18.21 -14.40
N PRO A 449 -17.06 18.91 -13.52
CA PRO A 449 -18.31 19.56 -13.89
C PRO A 449 -18.09 20.70 -14.91
N GLY A 450 -18.49 20.49 -16.16
CA GLY A 450 -18.61 21.54 -17.17
C GLY A 450 -17.33 21.91 -17.93
N LEU A 451 -16.18 21.31 -17.64
CA LEU A 451 -14.92 21.47 -18.41
C LEU A 451 -14.82 20.47 -19.58
N SER A 452 -15.94 20.20 -20.24
CA SER A 452 -16.01 19.25 -21.36
C SER A 452 -15.87 19.97 -22.71
N SER A 453 -14.68 19.87 -23.30
CA SER A 453 -14.42 20.11 -24.72
C SER A 453 -14.26 18.78 -25.48
N GLY A 454 -15.06 17.77 -25.12
CA GLY A 454 -14.97 16.43 -25.72
C GLY A 454 -16.08 15.51 -25.23
N LYS A 455 -16.79 14.91 -26.19
CA LYS A 455 -17.93 13.98 -26.07
C LYS A 455 -17.98 13.16 -24.76
N GLY A 456 -18.80 13.61 -23.83
CA GLY A 456 -19.29 12.83 -22.70
C GLY A 456 -20.56 13.50 -22.17
N SER A 457 -21.62 12.73 -21.91
CA SER A 457 -22.85 13.30 -21.34
C SER A 457 -22.54 13.84 -19.95
N ALA A 458 -22.70 15.14 -19.73
CA ALA A 458 -22.57 15.72 -18.40
C ALA A 458 -23.54 15.01 -17.44
N SER A 459 -23.00 14.36 -16.40
CA SER A 459 -23.85 13.84 -15.32
C SER A 459 -24.44 15.05 -14.59
N GLN A 460 -25.76 15.08 -14.42
CA GLN A 460 -26.45 16.26 -13.88
C GLN A 460 -26.21 16.48 -12.37
N ASN A 461 -25.36 15.67 -11.74
CA ASN A 461 -25.02 15.69 -10.30
C ASN A 461 -23.51 15.55 -10.04
N ALA A 462 -22.64 16.06 -10.91
CA ALA A 462 -21.19 16.06 -10.67
C ALA A 462 -20.83 16.99 -9.49
N VAL A 463 -20.62 16.40 -8.30
CA VAL A 463 -20.20 17.12 -7.09
C VAL A 463 -18.76 17.60 -7.27
N GLN A 464 -18.52 18.90 -7.04
CA GLN A 464 -17.17 19.47 -7.09
C GLN A 464 -16.27 18.81 -6.02
N PRO A 465 -15.04 18.38 -6.37
CA PRO A 465 -14.07 17.90 -5.40
C PRO A 465 -13.63 19.02 -4.44
N SER A 466 -13.22 18.67 -3.23
CA SER A 466 -12.34 19.53 -2.43
C SER A 466 -10.89 19.05 -2.58
N CYS A 467 -9.91 19.90 -2.24
CA CYS A 467 -8.50 19.49 -2.26
C CYS A 467 -7.70 20.06 -1.08
N ILE A 468 -6.86 19.23 -0.48
CA ILE A 468 -5.79 19.64 0.45
C ILE A 468 -4.47 19.50 -0.31
N ALA A 469 -3.64 20.54 -0.25
CA ALA A 469 -2.35 20.54 -0.92
C ALA A 469 -1.29 21.09 0.03
N GLY A 470 -0.16 20.40 0.16
CA GLY A 470 0.99 20.85 0.93
C GLY A 470 2.15 21.22 0.02
N SER A 471 2.91 22.27 0.39
CA SER A 471 4.17 22.62 -0.28
C SER A 471 3.98 22.84 -1.79
N LEU A 472 4.80 22.19 -2.63
CA LEU A 472 4.67 22.10 -4.09
C LEU A 472 3.22 21.85 -4.57
N GLY A 473 2.43 21.06 -3.85
CA GLY A 473 1.02 20.81 -4.15
C GLY A 473 0.19 22.09 -4.30
N CYS A 474 0.46 23.12 -3.49
CA CYS A 474 -0.20 24.42 -3.60
C CYS A 474 0.08 25.07 -4.96
N ALA A 475 1.33 25.06 -5.40
CA ALA A 475 1.74 25.60 -6.71
C ALA A 475 1.15 24.82 -7.89
N ILE A 476 0.94 23.51 -7.74
CA ILE A 476 0.20 22.69 -8.72
C ILE A 476 -1.23 23.21 -8.87
N THR A 477 -1.93 23.51 -7.77
CA THR A 477 -3.30 24.07 -7.84
C THR A 477 -3.34 25.49 -8.41
N TRP A 478 -2.34 26.34 -8.13
CA TRP A 478 -2.24 27.67 -8.74
C TRP A 478 -1.99 27.58 -10.25
N SER A 479 -1.08 26.68 -10.66
CA SER A 479 -0.82 26.40 -12.07
C SER A 479 -2.03 25.83 -12.81
N PHE A 480 -2.77 24.91 -12.17
CA PHE A 480 -4.01 24.36 -12.70
C PHE A 480 -5.00 25.49 -13.05
N VAL A 481 -5.29 26.39 -12.10
CA VAL A 481 -6.29 27.44 -12.34
C VAL A 481 -5.79 28.48 -13.35
N GLU A 482 -4.49 28.74 -13.40
CA GLU A 482 -3.93 29.58 -14.46
C GLU A 482 -4.10 28.97 -15.85
N GLN A 483 -3.80 27.68 -16.01
CA GLN A 483 -3.91 26.97 -17.28
C GLN A 483 -5.36 26.82 -17.75
N PHE A 484 -6.26 26.39 -16.86
CA PHE A 484 -7.66 26.05 -17.20
C PHE A 484 -8.67 27.16 -16.91
N ARG A 485 -8.21 28.33 -16.43
CA ARG A 485 -8.97 29.58 -16.20
C ARG A 485 -10.15 29.47 -15.23
N LYS A 486 -10.31 28.35 -14.53
CA LYS A 486 -11.37 28.13 -13.56
C LYS A 486 -10.93 27.09 -12.53
N SER A 487 -11.23 27.34 -11.26
CA SER A 487 -11.14 26.31 -10.22
C SER A 487 -12.29 25.31 -10.36
N ILE A 488 -11.95 24.02 -10.30
CA ILE A 488 -12.91 22.91 -10.21
C ILE A 488 -13.28 22.58 -8.76
N PHE A 489 -12.50 23.11 -7.81
CA PHE A 489 -12.62 22.77 -6.40
C PHE A 489 -13.64 23.67 -5.73
N ASP A 490 -14.49 23.13 -4.87
CA ASP A 490 -15.37 23.96 -4.05
C ASP A 490 -14.67 24.47 -2.79
N LYS A 491 -13.67 23.72 -2.29
CA LYS A 491 -12.83 24.08 -1.15
C LYS A 491 -11.37 23.69 -1.40
N LEU A 492 -10.44 24.60 -1.08
CA LEU A 492 -8.99 24.39 -1.11
C LEU A 492 -8.38 24.62 0.27
N ILE A 493 -7.50 23.71 0.70
CA ILE A 493 -6.62 23.90 1.84
C ILE A 493 -5.18 23.94 1.34
N TRP A 494 -4.50 25.06 1.51
CA TRP A 494 -3.09 25.25 1.15
C TRP A 494 -2.23 25.23 2.40
N VAL A 495 -1.29 24.29 2.48
CA VAL A 495 -0.43 24.10 3.65
C VAL A 495 1.00 24.53 3.35
N ASP A 496 1.42 25.54 4.10
CA ASP A 496 2.79 26.03 4.29
C ASP A 496 3.61 26.28 3.00
N GLN A 497 2.98 26.84 1.96
CA GLN A 497 3.67 27.26 0.74
C GLN A 497 3.50 28.78 0.53
N ALA A 498 4.63 29.48 0.38
CA ALA A 498 4.60 30.88 -0.04
C ALA A 498 4.42 30.99 -1.57
N PRO A 499 3.73 32.04 -2.07
CA PRO A 499 3.41 32.21 -3.50
C PRO A 499 4.60 32.62 -4.37
N LEU A 500 5.71 33.03 -3.76
CA LEU A 500 7.00 33.22 -4.40
C LEU A 500 8.07 32.67 -3.46
N GLN A 501 8.91 31.77 -3.97
CA GLN A 501 9.95 31.11 -3.17
C GLN A 501 11.22 31.96 -3.05
N ASN A 502 11.68 32.52 -4.16
CA ASN A 502 12.90 33.34 -4.22
C ASN A 502 12.67 34.78 -3.73
N TYR A 503 13.70 35.40 -3.16
CA TYR A 503 13.65 36.82 -2.80
C TYR A 503 13.63 37.70 -4.06
N ALA A 504 12.81 38.75 -4.04
CA ALA A 504 12.71 39.70 -5.15
C ALA A 504 13.85 40.72 -5.09
N GLN A 505 14.53 40.94 -6.22
CA GLN A 505 15.68 41.85 -6.32
C GLN A 505 15.33 43.32 -6.05
N ASP A 506 14.05 43.69 -6.12
CA ASP A 506 13.53 45.02 -5.79
C ASP A 506 13.29 45.24 -4.28
N GLY A 507 13.50 44.20 -3.46
CA GLY A 507 13.28 44.25 -2.01
C GLY A 507 11.80 44.19 -1.58
N THR A 508 10.87 43.91 -2.50
CA THR A 508 9.43 43.76 -2.17
C THR A 508 9.07 42.41 -1.55
N TRP A 509 10.03 41.48 -1.49
CA TRP A 509 9.84 40.12 -1.00
C TRP A 509 11.17 39.57 -0.46
N GLY A 510 11.34 39.59 0.86
CA GLY A 510 12.57 39.16 1.53
C GLY A 510 12.38 37.97 2.47
N ALA A 511 13.27 37.86 3.46
CA ALA A 511 13.34 36.77 4.44
C ALA A 511 12.14 36.70 5.41
N GLU A 512 11.28 37.70 5.38
CA GLU A 512 10.00 37.76 6.07
C GLU A 512 8.86 37.03 5.32
N TYR A 513 9.01 36.75 4.03
CA TYR A 513 7.99 36.05 3.21
C TYR A 513 8.51 34.85 2.40
N GLY A 514 9.73 34.92 1.84
CA GLY A 514 10.29 33.87 1.00
C GLY A 514 10.78 32.65 1.78
N ASN A 515 11.32 31.65 1.07
CA ASN A 515 11.85 30.44 1.71
C ASN A 515 13.10 30.77 2.55
N ARG A 516 13.37 30.00 3.61
CA ARG A 516 14.53 30.25 4.50
C ARG A 516 15.87 29.81 3.90
N SER A 517 15.87 28.75 3.11
CA SER A 517 17.10 28.04 2.69
C SER A 517 17.30 27.99 1.18
N LEU A 518 16.21 27.96 0.40
CA LEU A 518 16.20 27.83 -1.05
C LEU A 518 15.43 29.01 -1.66
N ASN A 519 16.08 30.17 -1.69
CA ASN A 519 15.48 31.50 -1.91
C ASN A 519 16.23 32.40 -2.90
N SER A 520 17.24 31.86 -3.59
CA SER A 520 17.98 32.56 -4.62
C SER A 520 18.54 31.59 -5.68
N PRO A 521 18.88 32.06 -6.89
CA PRO A 521 19.58 31.25 -7.89
C PRO A 521 20.87 30.59 -7.38
N GLU A 522 21.59 31.24 -6.47
CA GLU A 522 22.80 30.70 -5.83
C GLU A 522 22.47 29.55 -4.89
N SER A 523 21.42 29.67 -4.06
CA SER A 523 20.96 28.58 -3.20
C SER A 523 20.45 27.37 -4.01
N LEU A 524 19.77 27.63 -5.14
CA LEU A 524 19.37 26.60 -6.09
C LEU A 524 20.58 25.91 -6.71
N LYS A 525 21.57 26.68 -7.18
CA LYS A 525 22.82 26.11 -7.73
C LYS A 525 23.51 25.20 -6.71
N ASN A 526 23.64 25.64 -5.45
CA ASN A 526 24.26 24.84 -4.39
C ASN A 526 23.50 23.53 -4.12
N MET A 527 22.16 23.58 -4.16
CA MET A 527 21.33 22.39 -4.06
C MET A 527 21.55 21.45 -5.25
N LEU A 528 21.56 21.96 -6.48
CA LEU A 528 21.80 21.17 -7.70
C LEU A 528 23.19 20.53 -7.72
N ASP A 529 24.24 21.25 -7.31
CA ASP A 529 25.60 20.73 -7.19
C ASP A 529 25.62 19.54 -6.20
N THR A 530 25.00 19.69 -5.03
CA THR A 530 24.86 18.60 -4.04
C THR A 530 24.01 17.44 -4.58
N LEU A 531 22.87 17.71 -5.20
CA LEU A 531 21.95 16.71 -5.74
C LEU A 531 22.60 15.84 -6.83
N SER A 532 23.53 16.42 -7.61
CA SER A 532 24.30 15.73 -8.64
C SER A 532 25.43 14.82 -8.11
N THR A 533 25.79 14.95 -6.83
CA THR A 533 26.94 14.25 -6.21
C THR A 533 26.53 13.38 -5.03
N ASN A 534 25.78 13.94 -4.08
CA ASN A 534 25.25 13.31 -2.88
C ASN A 534 23.73 13.60 -2.74
N PRO A 535 22.85 12.97 -3.54
CA PRO A 535 21.41 13.26 -3.50
C PRO A 535 20.77 13.03 -2.12
N ASP A 536 21.23 12.01 -1.40
CA ASP A 536 20.84 11.71 -0.02
C ASP A 536 21.00 12.89 0.95
N ASP A 537 22.03 13.72 0.77
CA ASP A 537 22.27 14.88 1.64
C ASP A 537 21.21 15.96 1.43
N VAL A 538 20.73 16.12 0.19
CA VAL A 538 19.60 17.02 -0.14
C VAL A 538 18.30 16.50 0.43
N TYR A 539 18.06 15.18 0.34
CA TYR A 539 16.84 14.55 0.87
C TYR A 539 16.80 14.65 2.41
N LYS A 540 17.89 14.32 3.10
CA LYS A 540 18.02 14.50 4.56
C LYS A 540 17.93 15.97 4.96
N GLY A 541 18.50 16.89 4.17
CA GLY A 541 18.36 18.33 4.36
C GLY A 541 16.90 18.79 4.27
N THR A 542 16.13 18.24 3.33
CA THR A 542 14.69 18.50 3.19
C THR A 542 13.93 18.04 4.43
N VAL A 543 14.13 16.79 4.89
CA VAL A 543 13.51 16.27 6.13
C VAL A 543 13.80 17.20 7.31
N ASN A 544 15.08 17.51 7.55
CA ASN A 544 15.51 18.34 8.67
C ASN A 544 14.88 19.75 8.69
N GLY A 545 14.62 20.34 7.52
CA GLY A 545 13.97 21.64 7.38
C GLY A 545 12.44 21.60 7.41
N CYS A 546 11.83 20.46 7.09
CA CYS A 546 10.38 20.33 6.99
C CYS A 546 9.72 19.91 8.31
N LEU A 547 10.38 19.06 9.11
CA LEU A 547 9.91 18.66 10.43
C LEU A 547 10.34 19.72 11.47
N ALA A 548 9.39 20.25 12.24
CA ALA A 548 9.65 21.25 13.26
C ALA A 548 10.52 20.71 14.40
N TYR A 549 10.35 19.44 14.79
CA TYR A 549 11.12 18.89 15.91
C TYR A 549 12.61 18.66 15.57
N THR A 550 12.95 18.50 14.29
CA THR A 550 14.36 18.45 13.84
C THR A 550 14.92 19.84 13.55
N TRP A 551 14.08 20.76 13.04
CA TRP A 551 14.48 22.14 12.73
C TRP A 551 14.76 22.98 13.99
N ASP A 552 13.94 22.80 15.03
CA ASP A 552 14.17 23.34 16.38
C ASP A 552 14.31 22.18 17.39
N PRO A 553 15.51 21.62 17.58
CA PRO A 553 15.74 20.53 18.54
C PRO A 553 15.47 20.92 20.00
N VAL A 554 15.44 22.22 20.33
CA VAL A 554 15.16 22.70 21.70
C VAL A 554 13.68 22.54 22.01
N TRP A 555 12.81 22.93 21.08
CA TRP A 555 11.37 22.67 21.16
C TRP A 555 11.04 21.19 20.90
N GLY A 556 11.70 20.57 19.91
CA GLY A 556 11.48 19.19 19.49
C GLY A 556 11.66 18.19 20.61
N LYS A 557 12.75 18.29 21.38
CA LYS A 557 12.98 17.43 22.56
C LYS A 557 11.93 17.57 23.66
N GLN A 558 11.14 18.65 23.68
CA GLN A 558 10.03 18.84 24.64
C GLN A 558 8.74 18.12 24.21
N GLN A 559 8.68 17.62 22.97
CA GLN A 559 7.50 16.90 22.44
C GLN A 559 7.55 15.38 22.72
N PHE A 560 8.64 14.87 23.30
CA PHE A 560 8.85 13.44 23.55
C PHE A 560 9.21 13.18 25.02
N ASP A 561 8.74 12.06 25.58
CA ASP A 561 8.97 11.67 26.98
C ASP A 561 10.45 11.43 27.33
N SER A 562 11.32 11.25 26.34
CA SER A 562 12.75 11.06 26.54
C SER A 562 13.58 11.41 25.31
N GLU A 563 14.87 11.67 25.51
CA GLU A 563 15.83 11.87 24.42
C GLU A 563 15.95 10.63 23.51
N ALA A 564 15.79 9.42 24.06
CA ALA A 564 15.76 8.19 23.26
C ALA A 564 14.55 8.14 22.32
N ALA A 565 13.36 8.55 22.79
CA ALA A 565 12.16 8.62 21.95
C ALA A 565 12.28 9.71 20.86
N TYR A 566 12.84 10.88 21.20
CA TYR A 566 13.15 11.94 20.23
C TYR A 566 14.12 11.45 19.13
N LEU A 567 15.21 10.78 19.50
CA LEU A 567 16.19 10.25 18.54
C LEU A 567 15.60 9.13 17.67
N LYS A 568 14.78 8.24 18.26
CA LYS A 568 14.05 7.18 17.54
C LYS A 568 13.10 7.78 16.49
N ALA A 569 12.32 8.80 16.86
CA ALA A 569 11.42 9.48 15.95
C ALA A 569 12.17 10.25 14.85
N GLN A 570 13.32 10.85 15.15
CA GLN A 570 14.18 11.47 14.13
C GLN A 570 14.71 10.42 13.13
N GLU A 571 15.17 9.26 13.61
CA GLU A 571 15.62 8.16 12.77
C GLU A 571 14.49 7.60 11.89
N ASP A 572 13.34 7.27 12.48
CA ASP A 572 12.24 6.62 11.77
C ASP A 572 11.63 7.50 10.67
N ASP A 573 11.31 8.77 10.98
CA ASP A 573 10.78 9.69 9.96
C ASP A 573 11.86 10.03 8.91
N THR A 574 13.14 10.17 9.27
CA THR A 574 14.22 10.36 8.28
C THR A 574 14.31 9.18 7.32
N ASN A 575 14.28 7.95 7.84
CA ASN A 575 14.31 6.73 7.03
C ASN A 575 13.07 6.61 6.12
N PHE A 576 11.88 6.96 6.63
CA PHE A 576 10.64 6.98 5.86
C PHE A 576 10.72 7.95 4.66
N PHE A 577 11.00 9.24 4.91
CA PHE A 577 11.05 10.24 3.85
C PHE A 577 12.22 10.03 2.89
N LEU A 578 13.38 9.57 3.38
CA LEU A 578 14.52 9.25 2.53
C LEU A 578 14.20 8.10 1.57
N LYS A 579 13.58 7.02 2.05
CA LYS A 579 13.17 5.87 1.22
C LYS A 579 12.13 6.26 0.15
N ILE A 580 11.30 7.27 0.42
CA ILE A 580 10.38 7.82 -0.58
C ILE A 580 11.14 8.66 -1.61
N ALA A 581 11.99 9.59 -1.18
CA ALA A 581 12.78 10.43 -2.08
C ALA A 581 13.71 9.63 -3.00
N GLN A 582 14.29 8.53 -2.50
CA GLN A 582 15.15 7.62 -3.25
C GLN A 582 14.44 6.83 -4.37
N GLN A 583 13.09 6.81 -4.42
CA GLN A 583 12.34 6.24 -5.56
C GLN A 583 12.34 7.19 -6.77
N GLY A 584 12.55 8.49 -6.54
CA GLY A 584 12.60 9.52 -7.57
C GLY A 584 13.97 9.64 -8.25
N ASP A 585 14.02 10.52 -9.24
CA ASP A 585 15.23 10.78 -10.03
C ASP A 585 15.87 12.11 -9.61
N PRO A 586 17.12 12.13 -9.11
CA PRO A 586 17.78 13.35 -8.66
C PRO A 586 17.88 14.42 -9.75
N THR A 587 18.08 14.04 -11.02
CA THR A 587 18.19 15.02 -12.11
C THR A 587 16.83 15.65 -12.40
N TRP A 588 15.78 14.82 -12.43
CA TRP A 588 14.40 15.27 -12.63
C TRP A 588 13.91 16.16 -11.47
N PHE A 589 14.22 15.80 -10.22
CA PHE A 589 13.93 16.64 -9.05
C PHE A 589 14.68 17.98 -9.09
N GLY A 590 15.93 17.99 -9.53
CA GLY A 590 16.69 19.23 -9.74
C GLY A 590 16.03 20.15 -10.78
N GLN A 591 15.55 19.59 -11.90
CA GLN A 591 14.82 20.32 -12.93
C GLN A 591 13.49 20.87 -12.40
N LEU A 592 12.69 20.04 -11.73
CA LEU A 592 11.39 20.45 -11.16
C LEU A 592 11.55 21.56 -10.12
N MET A 593 12.56 21.48 -9.26
CA MET A 593 12.81 22.53 -8.27
C MET A 593 13.34 23.82 -8.91
N SER A 594 14.09 23.71 -10.02
CA SER A 594 14.51 24.87 -10.81
C SER A 594 13.33 25.59 -11.46
N ASP A 595 12.33 24.86 -11.96
CA ASP A 595 11.07 25.41 -12.45
C ASP A 595 10.25 26.03 -11.30
N HIS A 596 10.02 25.27 -10.22
CA HIS A 596 9.20 25.72 -9.09
C HIS A 596 9.72 27.00 -8.42
N THR A 597 11.03 27.09 -8.17
CA THR A 597 11.64 28.26 -7.52
C THR A 597 11.61 29.53 -8.38
N ALA A 598 11.54 29.38 -9.71
CA ALA A 598 11.56 30.50 -10.65
C ALA A 598 10.19 31.17 -10.87
N ILE A 599 9.09 30.54 -10.45
CA ILE A 599 7.73 31.03 -10.73
C ILE A 599 7.19 31.93 -9.61
N ASP A 600 6.61 33.07 -9.99
CA ASP A 600 5.91 34.00 -9.11
C ASP A 600 4.39 33.86 -9.26
N TRP A 601 3.74 33.20 -8.30
CA TRP A 601 2.29 32.96 -8.31
C TRP A 601 1.48 34.15 -7.79
N ARG A 602 2.11 35.20 -7.25
CA ARG A 602 1.43 36.33 -6.59
C ARG A 602 0.42 37.02 -7.49
N GLY A 603 0.74 37.19 -8.79
CA GLY A 603 -0.18 37.76 -9.78
C GLY A 603 -1.30 36.81 -10.17
N SER A 604 -0.99 35.51 -10.31
CA SER A 604 -1.93 34.46 -10.69
C SER A 604 -3.00 34.26 -9.62
N ILE A 605 -2.60 34.18 -8.34
CA ILE A 605 -3.50 34.03 -7.19
C ILE A 605 -4.50 35.19 -7.10
N LYS A 606 -4.02 36.43 -7.16
CA LYS A 606 -4.88 37.64 -7.13
C LYS A 606 -5.91 37.62 -8.26
N LYS A 607 -5.48 37.30 -9.47
CA LYS A 607 -6.34 37.27 -10.66
C LYS A 607 -7.41 36.18 -10.58
N ASN A 608 -7.05 35.00 -10.08
CA ASN A 608 -7.90 33.80 -10.19
C ASN A 608 -8.77 33.53 -8.95
N PHE A 609 -8.39 34.05 -7.77
CA PHE A 609 -9.13 33.82 -6.52
C PHE A 609 -9.55 35.11 -5.78
N GLY A 610 -8.98 36.26 -6.15
CA GLY A 610 -9.25 37.58 -5.55
C GLY A 610 -10.69 38.06 -5.72
N ARG A 611 -11.04 39.19 -5.07
CA ARG A 611 -12.40 39.76 -5.09
C ARG A 611 -12.94 40.08 -6.49
N ALA A 612 -12.08 40.38 -7.46
CA ALA A 612 -12.46 40.62 -8.86
C ALA A 612 -12.61 39.33 -9.71
N SER A 613 -12.37 38.14 -9.14
CA SER A 613 -12.52 36.85 -9.83
C SER A 613 -13.93 36.27 -9.70
N ASP A 614 -14.29 35.37 -10.62
CA ASP A 614 -15.52 34.56 -10.58
C ASP A 614 -15.34 33.24 -9.78
N SER A 615 -14.24 33.07 -9.05
CA SER A 615 -14.00 31.89 -8.21
C SER A 615 -14.97 31.82 -7.04
N SER A 616 -15.64 30.68 -6.90
CA SER A 616 -16.48 30.31 -5.75
C SER A 616 -15.80 29.28 -4.81
N THR A 617 -14.48 29.08 -4.94
CA THR A 617 -13.70 28.13 -4.13
C THR A 617 -13.34 28.70 -2.76
N ASP A 618 -13.93 28.19 -1.67
CA ASP A 618 -13.51 28.60 -0.33
C ASP A 618 -12.04 28.18 -0.09
N ILE A 619 -11.23 29.01 0.57
CA ILE A 619 -9.80 28.78 0.79
C ILE A 619 -9.45 28.82 2.28
N LEU A 620 -8.70 27.83 2.75
CA LEU A 620 -7.98 27.86 4.02
C LEU A 620 -6.47 27.84 3.75
N VAL A 621 -5.76 28.86 4.23
CA VAL A 621 -4.29 28.88 4.26
C VAL A 621 -3.82 28.47 5.64
N VAL A 622 -3.11 27.35 5.72
CA VAL A 622 -2.48 26.85 6.95
C VAL A 622 -0.99 27.17 6.87
N ALA A 623 -0.52 28.07 7.71
CA ALA A 623 0.90 28.41 7.86
C ALA A 623 1.44 27.84 9.17
N SER A 624 2.73 27.52 9.24
CA SER A 624 3.36 27.09 10.50
C SER A 624 4.26 28.17 11.10
N GLU A 625 4.15 28.36 12.42
CA GLU A 625 5.06 29.19 13.21
C GLU A 625 6.46 28.55 13.35
N ARG A 626 6.57 27.24 13.08
CA ARG A 626 7.77 26.40 13.27
C ARG A 626 8.38 25.88 11.98
N SER A 627 7.87 26.29 10.82
CA SER A 627 8.40 25.86 9.52
C SER A 627 9.83 26.33 9.31
N GLY A 628 10.74 25.37 9.09
CA GLY A 628 12.10 25.61 8.61
C GLY A 628 12.15 25.93 7.11
N CYS A 629 11.03 25.79 6.38
CA CYS A 629 10.93 26.16 4.98
C CYS A 629 10.48 27.60 4.79
N PHE A 630 9.42 28.05 5.47
CA PHE A 630 8.83 29.38 5.27
C PHE A 630 8.55 30.10 6.61
N PRO A 631 8.66 31.44 6.67
CA PRO A 631 8.00 32.24 7.70
C PRO A 631 6.49 32.24 7.46
N ALA A 632 5.68 32.16 8.52
CA ALA A 632 4.21 32.09 8.40
C ALA A 632 3.58 33.26 7.62
N ALA A 633 4.21 34.43 7.60
CA ALA A 633 3.75 35.59 6.82
C ALA A 633 3.82 35.35 5.30
N GLY A 634 4.71 34.47 4.81
CA GLY A 634 4.84 34.11 3.40
C GLY A 634 3.59 33.43 2.83
N PRO A 635 3.13 32.30 3.41
CA PRO A 635 1.86 31.70 3.06
C PRO A 635 0.67 32.64 3.38
N LEU A 636 0.64 33.29 4.55
CA LEU A 636 -0.49 34.16 4.92
C LEU A 636 -0.70 35.38 4.01
N TRP A 637 0.33 35.85 3.31
CA TRP A 637 0.19 36.88 2.27
C TRP A 637 -0.89 36.55 1.24
N ILE A 638 -1.14 35.26 0.98
CA ILE A 638 -2.20 34.78 0.07
C ILE A 638 -3.58 35.26 0.51
N VAL A 639 -3.85 35.28 1.82
CA VAL A 639 -5.13 35.74 2.40
C VAL A 639 -5.28 37.23 2.13
N ASP A 640 -4.27 38.03 2.48
CA ASP A 640 -4.27 39.48 2.23
C ASP A 640 -4.41 39.80 0.73
N ALA A 641 -3.76 39.02 -0.13
CA ALA A 641 -3.78 39.19 -1.57
C ALA A 641 -5.16 38.90 -2.19
N ILE A 642 -5.91 37.92 -1.67
CA ILE A 642 -7.26 37.59 -2.14
C ILE A 642 -8.30 38.58 -1.63
N LEU A 643 -8.18 39.01 -0.36
CA LEU A 643 -9.09 39.96 0.28
C LEU A 643 -8.83 41.43 -0.11
N GLU A 644 -7.69 41.70 -0.75
CA GLU A 644 -7.17 43.04 -1.07
C GLU A 644 -6.93 43.93 0.18
N SER A 645 -6.60 43.30 1.32
CA SER A 645 -6.28 44.00 2.57
C SER A 645 -4.85 44.56 2.56
N ASN A 646 -4.69 45.81 3.02
CA ASN A 646 -3.40 46.50 3.10
C ASN A 646 -2.58 46.06 4.33
N GLY A 647 -2.23 44.78 4.42
CA GLY A 647 -1.44 44.22 5.53
C GLY A 647 -2.11 44.31 6.91
N LYS A 648 -3.44 44.46 6.91
CA LYS A 648 -4.28 44.27 8.08
C LYS A 648 -5.09 42.99 7.87
N ALA A 649 -4.49 41.88 8.28
CA ALA A 649 -5.25 40.71 8.68
C ALA A 649 -6.05 41.07 9.95
N ASP A 650 -7.15 41.80 9.78
CA ASP A 650 -8.26 41.68 10.70
C ASP A 650 -8.69 40.21 10.58
N ASN A 651 -8.33 39.38 11.56
CA ASN A 651 -8.64 37.94 11.64
C ASN A 651 -10.17 37.67 11.79
N ALA A 652 -10.99 38.60 11.34
CA ALA A 652 -12.44 38.65 11.42
C ALA A 652 -13.06 38.09 10.14
N SER A 653 -13.06 36.75 10.04
CA SER A 653 -14.16 35.98 9.48
C SER A 653 -14.72 36.44 8.12
N ASP A 654 -13.88 36.64 7.11
CA ASP A 654 -14.36 36.41 5.74
C ASP A 654 -14.56 34.88 5.60
N PRO A 655 -15.79 34.38 5.40
CA PRO A 655 -16.02 32.94 5.42
C PRO A 655 -15.39 32.24 4.20
N TYR A 656 -15.15 32.99 3.11
CA TYR A 656 -14.62 32.50 1.84
C TYR A 656 -13.10 32.27 1.89
N VAL A 657 -12.30 33.16 2.50
CA VAL A 657 -10.84 32.94 2.68
C VAL A 657 -10.42 33.13 4.12
N GLN A 658 -9.77 32.10 4.67
CA GLN A 658 -9.32 32.03 6.05
C GLN A 658 -7.80 31.78 6.10
N GLY A 659 -7.12 32.40 7.06
CA GLY A 659 -5.72 32.14 7.39
C GLY A 659 -5.60 31.63 8.82
N VAL A 660 -4.76 30.63 9.04
CA VAL A 660 -4.44 30.11 10.37
C VAL A 660 -2.94 29.86 10.49
N VAL A 661 -2.38 30.20 11.65
CA VAL A 661 -1.01 29.82 12.03
C VAL A 661 -1.10 28.67 13.02
N VAL A 662 -0.32 27.62 12.81
CA VAL A 662 -0.26 26.44 13.69
C VAL A 662 1.10 26.33 14.39
N ASP A 663 1.08 25.83 15.61
CA ASP A 663 2.23 25.67 16.51
C ASP A 663 2.62 24.19 16.74
N PHE A 664 1.78 23.25 16.28
CA PHE A 664 1.89 21.80 16.51
C PHE A 664 2.79 21.04 15.51
N GLY A 665 3.40 21.74 14.57
CA GLY A 665 4.30 21.15 13.56
C GLY A 665 4.86 22.20 12.61
N GLY A 666 5.76 21.80 11.73
CA GLY A 666 6.50 22.60 10.77
C GLY A 666 5.84 22.66 9.39
N HIS A 667 6.65 22.51 8.35
CA HIS A 667 6.19 22.48 6.95
C HIS A 667 5.30 21.24 6.68
N TRP A 668 5.58 20.13 7.37
CA TRP A 668 4.78 18.90 7.34
C TRP A 668 3.92 18.73 8.60
N CYS A 669 3.25 19.80 9.05
CA CYS A 669 2.38 19.76 10.23
C CYS A 669 1.24 18.72 10.14
N TYR A 670 0.82 18.36 8.92
CA TYR A 670 -0.14 17.27 8.64
C TYR A 670 0.43 15.86 8.89
N TRP A 671 1.75 15.73 9.01
CA TRP A 671 2.44 14.48 9.33
C TRP A 671 2.81 14.39 10.82
N GLU A 672 3.33 15.49 11.38
CA GLU A 672 3.77 15.57 12.78
C GLU A 672 2.61 15.49 13.79
N ASP A 673 1.49 16.16 13.52
CA ASP A 673 0.26 16.07 14.33
C ASP A 673 -0.96 15.97 13.43
N ALA A 674 -1.11 14.79 12.84
CA ALA A 674 -2.23 14.46 11.96
C ALA A 674 -3.60 14.61 12.67
N GLU A 675 -3.70 14.39 13.98
CA GLU A 675 -4.97 14.53 14.70
C GLU A 675 -5.44 16.00 14.70
N LYS A 676 -4.59 16.94 15.13
CA LYS A 676 -4.91 18.38 15.11
C LYS A 676 -5.11 18.89 13.68
N PHE A 677 -4.29 18.44 12.73
CA PHE A 677 -4.45 18.81 11.33
C PHE A 677 -5.79 18.33 10.75
N ASN A 678 -6.18 17.07 10.96
CA ASN A 678 -7.47 16.56 10.51
C ASN A 678 -8.64 17.25 11.21
N GLY A 679 -8.53 17.55 12.50
CA GLY A 679 -9.55 18.33 13.22
C GLY A 679 -9.79 19.71 12.59
N LEU A 680 -8.71 20.41 12.23
CA LEU A 680 -8.75 21.68 11.50
C LEU A 680 -9.34 21.54 10.10
N ALA A 681 -8.83 20.59 9.30
CA ALA A 681 -9.26 20.36 7.92
C ALA A 681 -10.73 19.93 7.84
N LEU A 682 -11.16 18.97 8.66
CA LEU A 682 -12.54 18.49 8.71
C LEU A 682 -13.52 19.58 9.13
N LYS A 683 -13.12 20.50 10.03
CA LYS A 683 -13.94 21.65 10.43
C LYS A 683 -14.18 22.61 9.26
N PHE A 684 -13.15 22.88 8.47
CA PHE A 684 -13.27 23.74 7.28
C PHE A 684 -14.03 23.05 6.14
N LEU A 685 -13.73 21.78 5.84
CA LEU A 685 -14.39 21.01 4.79
C LEU A 685 -15.89 20.77 5.05
N ALA A 686 -16.31 20.74 6.32
CA ALA A 686 -17.70 20.59 6.72
C ALA A 686 -18.51 21.91 6.76
N SER A 687 -17.90 23.08 6.50
CA SER A 687 -18.66 24.32 6.39
C SER A 687 -19.52 24.31 5.12
N GLN A 688 -20.68 24.95 5.17
CA GLN A 688 -21.47 25.18 3.95
C GLN A 688 -20.63 26.02 2.95
N PRO A 689 -20.75 25.79 1.63
CA PRO A 689 -20.13 26.66 0.63
C PRO A 689 -20.58 28.12 0.84
N THR A 690 -19.70 29.08 0.58
CA THR A 690 -20.06 30.49 0.70
C THR A 690 -20.68 31.03 -0.59
N ASP A 691 -21.88 31.60 -0.48
CA ASP A 691 -22.45 32.40 -1.57
C ASP A 691 -21.72 33.76 -1.63
N LYS A 692 -21.12 34.05 -2.79
CA LYS A 692 -20.37 35.28 -3.10
C LYS A 692 -21.23 36.38 -3.73
#